data_AF-A0A9W7BU31-F1
#
_entry.id   AF-A0A9W7BU31-F1
#
_cell.length_a   1.000
_cell.length_b   1.000
_cell.length_c   1.000
_cell.angle_alpha   90.00
_cell.angle_beta   90.00
_cell.angle_gamma   90.00
#
_symmetry.space_group_name_H-M   'P 1'
#
loop_
_entity.id
_entity.type
_entity.pdbx_description
1 polymer ?
#
loop_
_entity_poly.entity_id
_entity_poly.type
_entity_poly.pdbx_seq_one_letter_code
_entity_poly.pdbx_strand_id
1 'polypeptide(L)'
;MSDTTTAAAASKSVSSLKGNIKSVQNKMENLGMLPKIEPVPWPTFIFLLVCVAVPPAGFTFAFSSMGKGIEWIEQHSEERDNMTSLLMMAIAGIMSLLYLLDFSHWTSKLGRFVRVSSLILVAIMMVICILFRARSSPHGLILLYSLGTAAWFIAMKHMFYNDIVFRNYIGWIAGPMFAASLITLSVWIYWVQSDPDNEWDDQMKVRLADKFKWYEELLETDYTDNKLEVCKGTDPDYPLKPCFVYNEETDDWFSDDCQRFCAKIYNGCNVSFFVWSTPLVIAVVLLFFSFICAFLNPQSSGSAPATFGKLFVMLLFGLWCTASLSGAGAGLTESFASFFLGAGVSISMILIATFGSQNVKDMDMLQNFKSKYAWAGDHMKAVLISTSSPIIGMYMCVSFLNQCVRKAGIFPCTLPIDKSKNEHKMWVTKAAHAQIVYFKKWDHSKTYTWAIMWGLAYMIMQVFAAKFTVLFLSWMKKESSSMSFAAVTAIIVGVGMFLFLLPPIPGVPIYLTGGLMLPTVGTGFGTADDGSNGEAQLPGGIVSAVAYTCMVGLILKLCACTLQQKAIGEPLGNRVWIRQLVSINSSTIRTMKLILKQEGLTVAKVAILVGGPDWPTSVLCGIMKLPLHQILLGTLPVFFLIVPTVLAGTFIWMSLLIDPVSQQPIYAWAGTVSTLFMVLAASVQSGSMVVAAYHLERAVSTRSDELTDIPIDQEVLDADNRNRARSLLYTQVTQWDQVPYFWKKFLHFGVFAQVVSCYITLGVKYSEPYTLTNTPDDLPGAWYTLLNGTGWLAMAFFFTAFFVWHQFKAWAYRRVDEWEKSGKPMPKVEEDGGEEEAGVVGGESSEEPKQVAMGGGSNKIVPEELIQE
;
A
#
# COMPACT_ATOMS: atom_id res chain seq x y z
N MET A 1 51.29 29.09 -17.48
CA MET A 1 51.63 27.66 -17.25
C MET A 1 51.01 27.09 -15.96
N SER A 2 50.43 27.90 -15.06
CA SER A 2 49.72 27.41 -13.86
C SER A 2 48.31 26.86 -14.14
N ASP A 3 47.62 27.37 -15.16
CA ASP A 3 46.19 27.05 -15.40
C ASP A 3 45.96 25.71 -16.14
N THR A 4 46.97 25.19 -16.82
CA THR A 4 46.88 23.89 -17.52
C THR A 4 47.02 22.70 -16.56
N THR A 5 47.70 22.88 -15.43
CA THR A 5 47.90 21.82 -14.41
C THR A 5 46.64 21.55 -13.57
N THR A 6 45.86 22.58 -13.25
CA THR A 6 44.60 22.46 -12.50
C THR A 6 43.50 21.80 -13.33
N ALA A 7 43.39 22.13 -14.63
CA ALA A 7 42.46 21.48 -15.54
C ALA A 7 42.78 19.98 -15.75
N ALA A 8 44.07 19.62 -15.83
CA ALA A 8 44.50 18.23 -15.95
C ALA A 8 44.24 17.41 -14.67
N ALA A 9 44.40 18.02 -13.49
CA ALA A 9 44.09 17.38 -12.21
C ALA A 9 42.58 17.16 -12.02
N ALA A 10 41.74 18.14 -12.39
CA ALA A 10 40.29 18.00 -12.38
C ALA A 10 39.82 16.91 -13.35
N SER A 11 40.40 16.84 -14.56
CA SER A 11 40.11 15.79 -15.55
C SER A 11 40.48 14.38 -15.05
N LYS A 12 41.63 14.23 -14.39
CA LYS A 12 42.05 12.95 -13.76
C LYS A 12 41.13 12.54 -12.59
N SER A 13 40.68 13.51 -11.78
CA SER A 13 39.71 13.27 -10.70
C SER A 13 38.35 12.79 -11.24
N VAL A 14 37.82 13.47 -12.26
CA VAL A 14 36.53 13.11 -12.89
C VAL A 14 36.59 11.76 -13.59
N SER A 15 37.70 11.42 -14.24
CA SER A 15 37.86 10.09 -14.87
C SER A 15 37.99 8.96 -13.84
N SER A 16 38.69 9.19 -12.73
CA SER A 16 38.75 8.26 -11.59
C SER A 16 37.36 8.03 -10.97
N LEU A 17 36.61 9.11 -10.73
CA LEU A 17 35.25 9.04 -10.19
C LEU A 17 34.31 8.26 -11.13
N LYS A 18 34.40 8.50 -12.45
CA LYS A 18 33.65 7.75 -13.48
C LYS A 18 34.00 6.26 -13.46
N GLY A 19 35.28 5.91 -13.29
CA GLY A 19 35.73 4.52 -13.18
C GLY A 19 35.14 3.82 -11.95
N ASN A 20 35.16 4.48 -10.80
CA ASN A 20 34.60 3.95 -9.55
C ASN A 20 33.08 3.79 -9.62
N ILE A 21 32.36 4.79 -10.14
CA ILE A 21 30.90 4.71 -10.32
C ILE A 21 30.53 3.57 -11.27
N LYS A 22 31.24 3.42 -12.39
CA LYS A 22 30.98 2.32 -13.34
C LYS A 22 31.28 0.96 -12.73
N SER A 23 32.30 0.87 -11.87
CA SER A 23 32.56 -0.37 -11.11
C SER A 23 31.46 -0.67 -10.09
N VAL A 24 30.91 0.32 -9.40
CA VAL A 24 29.81 0.14 -8.44
C VAL A 24 28.53 -0.23 -9.19
N GLN A 25 28.20 0.48 -10.27
CA GLN A 25 27.07 0.18 -11.13
C GLN A 25 27.16 -1.24 -11.69
N ASN A 26 28.29 -1.62 -12.29
CA ASN A 26 28.50 -2.99 -12.79
C ASN A 26 28.36 -4.03 -11.67
N LYS A 27 28.84 -3.73 -10.45
CA LYS A 27 28.63 -4.62 -9.29
C LYS A 27 27.15 -4.71 -8.91
N MET A 28 26.41 -3.60 -8.86
CA MET A 28 24.99 -3.58 -8.54
C MET A 28 24.13 -4.25 -9.62
N GLU A 29 24.48 -4.08 -10.89
CA GLU A 29 23.87 -4.77 -12.04
C GLU A 29 24.17 -6.27 -12.01
N ASN A 30 25.41 -6.66 -11.71
CA ASN A 30 25.81 -8.07 -11.56
C ASN A 30 25.15 -8.72 -10.33
N LEU A 31 24.91 -7.96 -9.26
CA LEU A 31 24.14 -8.38 -8.10
C LEU A 31 22.62 -8.40 -8.36
N GLY A 32 22.17 -7.95 -9.54
CA GLY A 32 20.75 -7.88 -9.91
C GLY A 32 19.96 -6.86 -9.10
N MET A 33 20.62 -5.96 -8.36
CA MET A 33 19.96 -4.91 -7.57
C MET A 33 19.42 -3.77 -8.45
N LEU A 34 20.01 -3.57 -9.63
CA LEU A 34 19.55 -2.59 -10.62
C LEU A 34 19.29 -3.32 -11.94
N PRO A 35 18.14 -3.07 -12.61
CA PRO A 35 17.94 -3.58 -13.96
C PRO A 35 19.02 -3.05 -14.91
N LYS A 36 19.32 -3.77 -16.00
CA LYS A 36 20.21 -3.27 -17.05
C LYS A 36 19.58 -2.01 -17.65
N ILE A 37 20.10 -0.85 -17.28
CA ILE A 37 19.66 0.44 -17.81
C ILE A 37 20.62 0.78 -18.95
N GLU A 38 20.09 1.03 -20.15
CA GLU A 38 20.91 1.62 -21.20
C GLU A 38 21.50 2.93 -20.67
N PRO A 39 22.84 3.08 -20.67
CA PRO A 39 23.47 4.21 -20.03
C PRO A 39 23.01 5.51 -20.71
N VAL A 40 22.20 6.27 -19.99
CA VAL A 40 21.76 7.60 -20.42
C VAL A 40 23.00 8.49 -20.52
N PRO A 41 23.17 9.28 -21.59
CA PRO A 41 24.28 10.22 -21.67
C PRO A 41 24.31 11.12 -20.43
N TRP A 42 25.50 11.28 -19.84
CA TRP A 42 25.67 12.08 -18.62
C TRP A 42 25.01 13.47 -18.65
N PRO A 43 25.06 14.26 -19.75
CA PRO A 43 24.36 15.54 -19.82
C PRO A 43 22.84 15.39 -19.67
N THR A 44 22.27 14.38 -20.32
CA THR A 44 20.84 14.05 -20.23
C THR A 44 20.48 13.60 -18.81
N PHE A 45 21.31 12.77 -18.19
CA PHE A 45 21.11 12.34 -16.80
C PHE A 45 21.10 13.54 -15.83
N ILE A 46 22.08 14.45 -15.95
CA ILE A 46 22.18 15.63 -15.08
C ILE A 46 20.99 16.56 -15.30
N PHE A 47 20.61 16.81 -16.56
CA PHE A 47 19.44 17.63 -16.87
C PHE A 47 18.16 17.03 -16.27
N LEU A 48 17.93 15.73 -16.47
CA LEU A 48 16.80 15.02 -15.87
C LEU A 48 16.85 15.08 -14.34
N LEU A 49 18.03 14.94 -13.72
CA LEU A 49 18.20 15.05 -12.27
C LEU A 49 17.76 16.43 -11.76
N VAL A 50 18.17 17.52 -12.44
CA VAL A 50 17.75 18.87 -12.10
C VAL A 50 16.23 19.02 -12.23
N CYS A 51 15.65 18.56 -13.34
CA CYS A 51 14.20 18.66 -13.53
C CYS A 51 13.40 17.80 -12.55
N VAL A 52 13.93 16.63 -12.16
CA VAL A 52 13.33 15.76 -11.15
C VAL A 52 13.47 16.35 -9.74
N ALA A 53 14.52 17.13 -9.48
CA ALA A 53 14.72 17.83 -8.21
C ALA A 53 13.80 19.06 -8.03
N VAL A 54 13.13 19.55 -9.09
CA VAL A 54 12.23 20.71 -9.01
C VAL A 54 11.01 20.45 -8.12
N PRO A 55 10.18 19.40 -8.34
CA PRO A 55 9.06 19.10 -7.45
C PRO A 55 9.44 18.91 -5.97
N PRO A 56 10.45 18.07 -5.60
CA PRO A 56 10.79 17.88 -4.20
C PRO A 56 11.31 19.16 -3.54
N ALA A 57 12.11 19.98 -4.26
CA ALA A 57 12.60 21.26 -3.72
C ALA A 57 11.45 22.25 -3.50
N GLY A 58 10.56 22.41 -4.49
CA GLY A 58 9.41 23.29 -4.38
C GLY A 58 8.44 22.86 -3.29
N PHE A 59 8.16 21.57 -3.17
CA PHE A 59 7.26 21.03 -2.15
C PHE A 59 7.85 21.12 -0.74
N THR A 60 9.15 20.82 -0.59
CA THR A 60 9.88 20.99 0.68
C THR A 60 9.84 22.45 1.11
N PHE A 61 10.10 23.38 0.19
CA PHE A 61 10.04 24.81 0.49
C PHE A 61 8.63 25.27 0.89
N ALA A 62 7.60 24.76 0.21
CA ALA A 62 6.22 25.23 0.41
C ALA A 62 5.46 24.57 1.56
N PHE A 63 5.82 23.34 1.96
CA PHE A 63 5.00 22.51 2.87
C PHE A 63 5.80 21.78 3.96
N SER A 64 7.06 22.17 4.19
CA SER A 64 7.86 21.63 5.30
C SER A 64 8.38 22.70 6.24
N SER A 65 8.82 22.28 7.42
CA SER A 65 9.52 23.11 8.40
C SER A 65 10.90 23.61 7.91
N MET A 66 11.48 23.01 6.87
CA MET A 66 12.72 23.48 6.24
C MET A 66 12.52 24.77 5.42
N GLY A 67 11.26 25.10 5.09
CA GLY A 67 10.91 26.24 4.27
C GLY A 67 9.82 27.09 4.92
N LYS A 68 8.90 27.60 4.09
CA LYS A 68 7.76 28.42 4.51
C LYS A 68 6.50 27.60 4.82
N GLY A 69 6.63 26.29 5.02
CA GLY A 69 5.48 25.40 5.16
C GLY A 69 4.56 25.76 6.32
N ILE A 70 5.13 26.16 7.44
CA ILE A 70 4.36 26.51 8.64
C ILE A 70 3.56 27.80 8.39
N GLU A 71 4.25 28.89 8.00
CA GLU A 71 3.62 30.18 7.64
C GLU A 71 2.52 29.99 6.58
N TRP A 72 2.79 29.14 5.59
CA TRP A 72 1.85 28.92 4.50
C TRP A 72 0.60 28.17 4.96
N ILE A 73 0.76 27.08 5.72
CA ILE A 73 -0.38 26.29 6.23
C ILE A 73 -1.19 27.12 7.22
N GLU A 74 -0.53 27.83 8.14
CA GLU A 74 -1.18 28.67 9.14
C GLU A 74 -2.03 29.77 8.47
N GLN A 75 -1.40 30.57 7.58
CA GLN A 75 -2.07 31.70 6.91
C GLN A 75 -3.26 31.27 6.03
N HIS A 76 -3.26 30.04 5.50
CA HIS A 76 -4.24 29.61 4.50
C HIS A 76 -5.28 28.61 5.01
N SER A 77 -5.15 28.06 6.22
CA SER A 77 -6.06 27.03 6.74
C SER A 77 -7.18 27.56 7.64
N GLU A 78 -6.89 28.48 8.56
CA GLU A 78 -7.78 28.82 9.69
C GLU A 78 -9.16 29.37 9.26
N GLU A 79 -9.22 30.27 8.28
CA GLU A 79 -10.50 30.82 7.80
C GLU A 79 -11.16 29.97 6.69
N ARG A 80 -10.46 28.98 6.14
CA ARG A 80 -10.80 28.40 4.82
C ARG A 80 -11.33 26.97 4.87
N ASP A 81 -11.41 26.35 6.04
CA ASP A 81 -12.06 25.04 6.17
C ASP A 81 -13.56 25.11 5.79
N ASN A 82 -14.26 26.18 6.17
CA ASN A 82 -15.63 26.44 5.72
C ASN A 82 -15.72 26.67 4.20
N MET A 83 -14.76 27.39 3.62
CA MET A 83 -14.66 27.57 2.17
C MET A 83 -14.38 26.25 1.44
N THR A 84 -13.73 25.28 2.10
CA THR A 84 -13.40 24.01 1.45
C THR A 84 -14.64 23.20 1.12
N SER A 85 -15.61 23.14 2.02
CA SER A 85 -16.89 22.47 1.74
C SER A 85 -17.62 23.13 0.56
N LEU A 86 -17.62 24.47 0.51
CA LEU A 86 -18.17 25.23 -0.61
C LEU A 86 -17.41 24.96 -1.92
N LEU A 87 -16.08 24.92 -1.88
CA LEU A 87 -15.22 24.66 -3.02
C LEU A 87 -15.42 23.24 -3.56
N MET A 88 -15.56 22.24 -2.69
CA MET A 88 -15.89 20.87 -3.06
C MET A 88 -17.27 20.78 -3.71
N MET A 89 -18.27 21.49 -3.16
CA MET A 89 -19.58 21.60 -3.80
C MET A 89 -19.49 22.31 -5.16
N ALA A 90 -18.67 23.35 -5.29
CA ALA A 90 -18.45 24.05 -6.55
C ALA A 90 -17.74 23.16 -7.59
N ILE A 91 -16.72 22.40 -7.20
CA ILE A 91 -16.05 21.41 -8.06
C ILE A 91 -17.06 20.38 -8.54
N ALA A 92 -17.83 19.78 -7.61
CA ALA A 92 -18.86 18.80 -7.93
C ALA A 92 -19.94 19.41 -8.85
N GLY A 93 -20.36 20.64 -8.60
CA GLY A 93 -21.32 21.39 -9.40
C GLY A 93 -20.82 21.68 -10.81
N ILE A 94 -19.59 22.19 -10.96
CA ILE A 94 -18.95 22.44 -12.26
C ILE A 94 -18.79 21.13 -13.03
N MET A 95 -18.25 20.09 -12.40
CA MET A 95 -18.10 18.77 -13.05
C MET A 95 -19.45 18.19 -13.47
N SER A 96 -20.47 18.31 -12.63
CA SER A 96 -21.83 17.89 -12.96
C SER A 96 -22.38 18.71 -14.12
N LEU A 97 -22.21 20.03 -14.13
CA LEU A 97 -22.65 20.90 -15.23
C LEU A 97 -21.95 20.56 -16.54
N LEU A 98 -20.63 20.38 -16.52
CA LEU A 98 -19.86 19.95 -17.69
C LEU A 98 -20.39 18.60 -18.22
N TYR A 99 -20.68 17.66 -17.31
CA TYR A 99 -21.26 16.39 -17.72
C TYR A 99 -22.68 16.56 -18.30
N LEU A 100 -23.56 17.33 -17.65
CA LEU A 100 -24.94 17.60 -18.08
C LEU A 100 -25.00 18.28 -19.46
N LEU A 101 -23.99 19.09 -19.80
CA LEU A 101 -23.89 19.80 -21.08
C LEU A 101 -23.19 19.01 -22.19
N ASP A 102 -22.88 17.73 -21.96
CA ASP A 102 -22.19 16.87 -22.92
C ASP A 102 -20.87 17.44 -23.42
N PHE A 103 -20.16 18.05 -22.51
CA PHE A 103 -18.95 18.80 -22.78
C PHE A 103 -17.93 17.99 -23.63
N SER A 104 -17.85 16.67 -23.41
CA SER A 104 -16.97 15.77 -24.16
C SER A 104 -17.17 15.84 -25.68
N HIS A 105 -18.37 16.15 -26.15
CA HIS A 105 -18.74 16.21 -27.57
C HIS A 105 -18.51 17.57 -28.23
N TRP A 106 -18.04 18.58 -27.49
CA TRP A 106 -17.80 19.91 -28.01
C TRP A 106 -16.50 19.93 -28.85
N THR A 107 -16.63 19.68 -30.15
CA THR A 107 -15.51 19.55 -31.08
C THR A 107 -15.05 20.86 -31.71
N SER A 108 -15.87 21.92 -31.64
CA SER A 108 -15.51 23.25 -32.15
C SER A 108 -14.26 23.80 -31.46
N LYS A 109 -13.53 24.72 -32.09
CA LYS A 109 -12.32 25.33 -31.50
C LYS A 109 -12.65 25.99 -30.15
N LEU A 110 -13.74 26.75 -30.10
CA LEU A 110 -14.23 27.37 -28.88
C LEU A 110 -14.63 26.32 -27.84
N GLY A 111 -15.36 25.27 -28.25
CA GLY A 111 -15.76 24.19 -27.37
C GLY A 111 -14.55 23.45 -26.77
N ARG A 112 -13.54 23.14 -27.58
CA ARG A 112 -12.30 22.53 -27.10
C ARG A 112 -11.55 23.43 -26.12
N PHE A 113 -11.49 24.73 -26.38
CA PHE A 113 -10.88 25.70 -25.47
C PHE A 113 -11.61 25.72 -24.14
N VAL A 114 -12.94 25.88 -24.13
CA VAL A 114 -13.75 25.85 -22.90
C VAL A 114 -13.53 24.52 -22.15
N ARG A 115 -13.37 23.39 -22.87
CA ARG A 115 -13.13 22.07 -22.25
C ARG A 115 -11.92 22.08 -21.36
N VAL A 116 -10.83 22.47 -21.99
CA VAL A 116 -9.51 22.37 -21.42
C VAL A 116 -9.44 23.39 -20.29
N SER A 117 -9.93 24.60 -20.50
CA SER A 117 -10.01 25.64 -19.47
C SER A 117 -10.85 25.22 -18.26
N SER A 118 -12.03 24.61 -18.46
CA SER A 118 -12.86 24.14 -17.34
C SER A 118 -12.26 22.95 -16.59
N LEU A 119 -11.63 22.00 -17.28
CA LEU A 119 -10.92 20.89 -16.62
C LEU A 119 -9.69 21.37 -15.86
N ILE A 120 -8.95 22.33 -16.42
CA ILE A 120 -7.83 23.00 -15.72
C ILE A 120 -8.36 23.73 -14.49
N LEU A 121 -9.48 24.45 -14.60
CA LEU A 121 -10.10 25.12 -13.46
C LEU A 121 -10.47 24.13 -12.36
N VAL A 122 -11.11 23.00 -12.70
CA VAL A 122 -11.44 21.95 -11.73
C VAL A 122 -10.19 21.38 -11.07
N ALA A 123 -9.14 21.11 -11.85
CA ALA A 123 -7.88 20.62 -11.30
C ALA A 123 -7.25 21.64 -10.34
N ILE A 124 -7.23 22.92 -10.70
CA ILE A 124 -6.77 24.01 -9.84
C ILE A 124 -7.61 24.10 -8.57
N MET A 125 -8.93 24.05 -8.67
CA MET A 125 -9.83 24.07 -7.51
C MET A 125 -9.61 22.86 -6.60
N MET A 126 -9.37 21.67 -7.16
CA MET A 126 -9.07 20.47 -6.38
C MET A 126 -7.71 20.58 -5.66
N VAL A 127 -6.70 21.16 -6.32
CA VAL A 127 -5.42 21.49 -5.66
C VAL A 127 -5.67 22.47 -4.51
N ILE A 128 -6.37 23.58 -4.77
CA ILE A 128 -6.71 24.58 -3.74
C ILE A 128 -7.49 23.95 -2.57
N CYS A 129 -8.40 23.02 -2.85
CA CYS A 129 -9.16 22.29 -1.83
C CYS A 129 -8.26 21.45 -0.91
N ILE A 130 -7.34 20.67 -1.50
CA ILE A 130 -6.37 19.88 -0.73
C ILE A 130 -5.48 20.80 0.09
N LEU A 131 -5.07 21.93 -0.50
CA LEU A 131 -4.25 22.96 0.11
C LEU A 131 -4.94 23.63 1.32
N PHE A 132 -6.24 23.95 1.23
CA PHE A 132 -6.99 24.51 2.35
C PHE A 132 -7.16 23.50 3.49
N ARG A 133 -7.32 22.21 3.19
CA ARG A 133 -7.39 21.13 4.19
C ARG A 133 -6.05 20.59 4.63
N ALA A 134 -4.94 21.25 4.30
CA ALA A 134 -3.61 20.79 4.69
C ALA A 134 -3.43 20.69 6.22
N ARG A 135 -4.13 21.55 7.00
CA ARG A 135 -4.11 21.50 8.47
C ARG A 135 -4.90 20.32 9.03
N SER A 136 -6.16 20.18 8.63
CA SER A 136 -7.07 19.13 9.13
C SER A 136 -6.78 17.74 8.55
N SER A 137 -6.20 17.68 7.36
CA SER A 137 -5.89 16.43 6.65
C SER A 137 -4.54 16.54 5.91
N PRO A 138 -3.41 16.58 6.65
CA PRO A 138 -2.07 16.80 6.08
C PRO A 138 -1.68 15.72 5.05
N HIS A 139 -2.22 14.52 5.16
CA HIS A 139 -1.99 13.43 4.20
C HIS A 139 -2.38 13.77 2.76
N GLY A 140 -3.30 14.72 2.56
CA GLY A 140 -3.67 15.22 1.24
C GLY A 140 -2.48 15.83 0.49
N LEU A 141 -1.49 16.37 1.22
CA LEU A 141 -0.25 16.90 0.65
C LEU A 141 0.61 15.78 0.02
N ILE A 142 0.68 14.58 0.60
CA ILE A 142 1.37 13.42 -0.02
C ILE A 142 0.69 13.05 -1.33
N LEU A 143 -0.64 13.02 -1.31
CA LEU A 143 -1.43 12.70 -2.50
C LEU A 143 -1.16 13.73 -3.60
N LEU A 144 -1.19 15.02 -3.26
CA LEU A 144 -0.89 16.11 -4.17
C LEU A 144 0.54 16.00 -4.73
N TYR A 145 1.53 15.72 -3.88
CA TYR A 145 2.91 15.53 -4.32
C TYR A 145 3.06 14.32 -5.26
N SER A 146 2.46 13.19 -4.90
CA SER A 146 2.56 11.94 -5.66
C SER A 146 1.92 12.08 -7.05
N LEU A 147 0.73 12.69 -7.13
CA LEU A 147 0.03 12.96 -8.38
C LEU A 147 0.71 14.05 -9.20
N GLY A 148 1.09 15.15 -8.54
CA GLY A 148 1.76 16.29 -9.16
C GLY A 148 3.10 15.90 -9.77
N THR A 149 3.85 15.02 -9.09
CA THR A 149 5.12 14.48 -9.60
C THR A 149 4.93 13.62 -10.85
N ALA A 150 3.91 12.76 -10.88
CA ALA A 150 3.59 11.97 -12.07
C ALA A 150 3.14 12.87 -13.25
N ALA A 151 2.29 13.86 -12.99
CA ALA A 151 1.87 14.85 -13.98
C ALA A 151 3.07 15.67 -14.50
N TRP A 152 3.99 16.05 -13.61
CA TRP A 152 5.22 16.77 -13.94
C TRP A 152 6.11 15.95 -14.88
N PHE A 153 6.29 14.66 -14.66
CA PHE A 153 7.07 13.82 -15.57
C PHE A 153 6.43 13.66 -16.95
N ILE A 154 5.10 13.54 -17.01
CA ILE A 154 4.37 13.53 -18.28
C ILE A 154 4.58 14.86 -19.01
N ALA A 155 4.45 15.99 -18.29
CA ALA A 155 4.69 17.32 -18.85
C ALA A 155 6.14 17.50 -19.34
N MET A 156 7.13 17.09 -18.54
CA MET A 156 8.55 17.11 -18.91
C MET A 156 8.82 16.34 -20.20
N LYS A 157 8.23 15.15 -20.35
CA LYS A 157 8.32 14.38 -21.60
C LYS A 157 7.82 15.22 -22.76
N HIS A 158 6.67 15.85 -22.62
CA HIS A 158 6.07 16.68 -23.67
C HIS A 158 6.78 18.02 -23.90
N MET A 159 7.56 18.51 -22.95
CA MET A 159 8.31 19.76 -23.10
C MET A 159 9.68 19.53 -23.75
N PHE A 160 10.40 18.50 -23.31
CA PHE A 160 11.82 18.31 -23.63
C PHE A 160 12.12 17.08 -24.49
N TYR A 161 11.24 16.08 -24.50
CA TYR A 161 11.49 14.76 -25.11
C TYR A 161 10.29 14.29 -25.96
N ASN A 162 9.69 15.19 -26.74
CA ASN A 162 8.53 14.88 -27.58
C ASN A 162 8.78 13.73 -28.55
N ASP A 163 9.99 13.67 -29.12
CA ASP A 163 10.39 12.70 -30.14
C ASP A 163 10.71 11.31 -29.55
N ILE A 164 10.78 11.20 -28.23
CA ILE A 164 11.13 9.95 -27.55
C ILE A 164 9.86 9.18 -27.20
N VAL A 165 9.84 7.88 -27.52
CA VAL A 165 8.78 6.97 -27.10
C VAL A 165 8.69 7.00 -25.58
N PHE A 166 7.48 7.23 -25.06
CA PHE A 166 7.24 7.44 -23.62
C PHE A 166 7.84 6.31 -22.76
N ARG A 167 7.79 5.07 -23.25
CA ARG A 167 8.36 3.88 -22.59
C ARG A 167 9.88 3.98 -22.36
N ASN A 168 10.64 4.53 -23.32
CA ASN A 168 12.08 4.73 -23.18
C ASN A 168 12.39 5.88 -22.20
N TYR A 169 11.62 6.96 -22.27
CA TYR A 169 11.73 8.10 -21.35
C TYR A 169 11.54 7.66 -19.88
N ILE A 170 10.55 6.81 -19.60
CA ILE A 170 10.33 6.26 -18.25
C ILE A 170 11.52 5.41 -17.78
N GLY A 171 12.17 4.66 -18.67
CA GLY A 171 13.42 3.97 -18.34
C GLY A 171 14.56 4.93 -17.97
N TRP A 172 14.62 6.09 -18.63
CA TRP A 172 15.69 7.09 -18.40
C TRP A 172 15.52 7.87 -17.09
N ILE A 173 14.28 8.11 -16.66
CA ILE A 173 14.02 8.92 -15.45
C ILE A 173 14.27 8.16 -14.14
N ALA A 174 14.26 6.82 -14.17
CA ALA A 174 14.44 5.99 -12.97
C ALA A 174 15.74 6.31 -12.20
N GLY A 175 16.88 6.38 -12.89
CA GLY A 175 18.17 6.72 -12.26
C GLY A 175 18.21 8.11 -11.64
N PRO A 176 17.86 9.19 -12.37
CA PRO A 176 17.72 10.53 -11.83
C PRO A 176 16.78 10.62 -10.61
N MET A 177 15.67 9.89 -10.60
CA MET A 177 14.76 9.84 -9.45
C MET A 177 15.37 9.19 -8.22
N PHE A 178 16.08 8.08 -8.41
CA PHE A 178 16.82 7.44 -7.34
C PHE A 178 17.87 8.39 -6.74
N ALA A 179 18.63 9.10 -7.59
CA ALA A 179 19.61 10.08 -7.13
C ALA A 179 18.96 11.27 -6.41
N ALA A 180 17.85 11.82 -6.95
CA ALA A 180 17.12 12.91 -6.31
C ALA A 180 16.57 12.51 -4.94
N SER A 181 16.04 11.29 -4.80
CA SER A 181 15.60 10.74 -3.53
C SER A 181 16.72 10.74 -2.47
N LEU A 182 17.90 10.22 -2.82
CA LEU A 182 19.04 10.18 -1.91
C LEU A 182 19.53 11.60 -1.52
N ILE A 183 19.53 12.53 -2.47
CA ILE A 183 19.89 13.93 -2.21
C ILE A 183 18.89 14.56 -1.24
N THR A 184 17.58 14.44 -1.49
CA THR A 184 16.54 14.98 -0.61
C THR A 184 16.64 14.39 0.79
N LEU A 185 16.83 13.07 0.92
CA LEU A 185 17.00 12.41 2.21
C LEU A 185 18.25 12.94 2.95
N SER A 186 19.37 13.07 2.25
CA SER A 186 20.63 13.55 2.84
C SER A 186 20.52 15.00 3.31
N VAL A 187 19.86 15.85 2.51
CA VAL A 187 19.61 17.26 2.85
C VAL A 187 18.72 17.38 4.09
N TRP A 188 17.70 16.55 4.20
CA TRP A 188 16.83 16.53 5.38
C TRP A 188 17.54 16.03 6.64
N ILE A 189 18.31 14.93 6.54
CA ILE A 189 19.13 14.45 7.66
C ILE A 189 20.11 15.53 8.12
N TYR A 190 20.79 16.19 7.18
CA TYR A 190 21.69 17.30 7.51
C TYR A 190 20.96 18.44 8.20
N TRP A 191 19.76 18.81 7.74
CA TRP A 191 18.95 19.86 8.37
C TRP A 191 18.56 19.49 9.81
N VAL A 192 18.08 18.27 10.04
CA VAL A 192 17.74 17.80 11.40
C VAL A 192 18.96 17.82 12.31
N GLN A 193 20.15 17.47 11.80
CA GLN A 193 21.39 17.47 12.59
C GLN A 193 22.03 18.85 12.77
N SER A 194 21.65 19.83 11.94
CA SER A 194 22.27 21.15 11.95
C SER A 194 21.89 22.01 13.15
N ASP A 195 20.74 21.72 13.77
CA ASP A 195 20.20 22.46 14.91
C ASP A 195 19.43 21.48 15.81
N PRO A 196 19.72 21.38 17.13
CA PRO A 196 18.93 20.58 18.06
C PRO A 196 17.44 20.91 18.01
N ASP A 197 17.08 22.16 17.73
CA ASP A 197 15.70 22.58 17.57
C ASP A 197 14.99 21.96 16.37
N ASN A 198 15.70 21.29 15.45
CA ASN A 198 15.12 20.60 14.30
C ASN A 198 14.82 19.12 14.56
N GLU A 199 15.21 18.61 15.73
CA GLU A 199 14.94 17.23 16.13
C GLU A 199 13.45 17.00 16.41
N TRP A 200 12.96 15.79 16.20
CA TRP A 200 11.61 15.38 16.56
C TRP A 200 11.51 14.99 18.03
N ASP A 201 11.67 15.98 18.88
CA ASP A 201 11.51 15.89 20.33
C ASP A 201 10.16 16.49 20.78
N ASP A 202 9.92 16.53 22.09
CA ASP A 202 8.69 17.12 22.63
C ASP A 202 8.64 18.64 22.39
N GLN A 203 9.81 19.29 22.29
CA GLN A 203 9.93 20.72 22.03
C GLN A 203 9.44 21.09 20.63
N MET A 204 9.94 20.42 19.61
CA MET A 204 9.48 20.54 18.24
C MET A 204 7.99 20.22 18.10
N LYS A 205 7.49 19.15 18.75
CA LYS A 205 6.08 18.78 18.70
C LYS A 205 5.18 19.90 19.21
N VAL A 206 5.47 20.41 20.40
CA VAL A 206 4.71 21.48 21.04
C VAL A 206 4.84 22.76 20.24
N ARG A 207 6.05 23.16 19.84
CA ARG A 207 6.29 24.37 19.03
C ARG A 207 5.50 24.35 17.73
N LEU A 208 5.50 23.24 17.00
CA LEU A 208 4.72 23.13 15.77
C LEU A 208 3.23 23.09 16.05
N ALA A 209 2.79 22.35 17.06
CA ALA A 209 1.37 22.24 17.38
C ALA A 209 0.77 23.56 17.88
N ASP A 210 1.55 24.36 18.61
CA ASP A 210 1.20 25.70 19.07
C ASP A 210 1.09 26.68 17.89
N LYS A 211 2.05 26.66 16.95
CA LYS A 211 1.94 27.40 15.69
C LYS A 211 0.71 27.03 14.87
N PHE A 212 0.27 25.78 14.95
CA PHE A 212 -0.98 25.34 14.34
C PHE A 212 -2.22 25.56 15.21
N LYS A 213 -2.11 26.19 16.40
CA LYS A 213 -3.19 26.36 17.37
C LYS A 213 -4.02 25.09 17.58
N TRP A 214 -3.36 23.93 17.56
CA TRP A 214 -4.07 22.64 17.54
C TRP A 214 -4.84 22.38 18.84
N TYR A 215 -4.41 22.99 19.95
CA TYR A 215 -5.10 22.88 21.24
C TYR A 215 -6.52 23.47 21.20
N GLU A 216 -6.78 24.49 20.37
CA GLU A 216 -8.12 25.10 20.24
C GLU A 216 -9.11 24.10 19.64
N GLU A 217 -8.68 23.35 18.62
CA GLU A 217 -9.48 22.29 17.99
C GLU A 217 -9.74 21.12 18.94
N LEU A 218 -8.73 20.75 19.75
CA LEU A 218 -8.87 19.73 20.79
C LEU A 218 -9.93 20.13 21.84
N LEU A 219 -9.93 21.40 22.26
CA LEU A 219 -10.89 21.92 23.22
C LEU A 219 -12.30 21.97 22.65
N GLU A 220 -12.49 22.31 21.38
CA GLU A 220 -13.83 22.32 20.77
C GLU A 220 -14.45 20.91 20.63
N THR A 221 -13.63 19.86 20.51
CA THR A 221 -14.08 18.51 20.20
C THR A 221 -14.18 17.56 21.39
N ASP A 222 -13.33 17.71 22.42
CA ASP A 222 -13.14 16.72 23.51
C ASP A 222 -13.47 17.23 24.92
N TYR A 223 -14.33 18.24 25.06
CA TYR A 223 -14.70 18.88 26.35
C TYR A 223 -15.39 17.98 27.40
N THR A 224 -15.46 16.66 27.19
CA THR A 224 -16.08 15.69 28.10
C THR A 224 -15.11 14.71 28.75
N ASP A 225 -13.81 14.75 28.41
CA ASP A 225 -12.84 13.78 28.94
C ASP A 225 -12.08 14.35 30.15
N ASN A 226 -12.19 13.67 31.31
CA ASN A 226 -11.60 14.09 32.60
C ASN A 226 -10.07 14.27 32.57
N LYS A 227 -9.38 13.76 31.55
CA LYS A 227 -7.92 13.85 31.39
C LYS A 227 -7.45 15.26 31.00
N LEU A 228 -8.29 16.04 30.32
CA LEU A 228 -7.92 17.41 29.95
C LEU A 228 -7.94 18.36 31.16
N GLU A 229 -8.69 18.03 32.22
CA GLU A 229 -8.79 18.89 33.41
C GLU A 229 -7.46 19.06 34.14
N VAL A 230 -6.64 18.01 34.17
CA VAL A 230 -5.31 18.03 34.81
C VAL A 230 -4.32 18.90 34.03
N CYS A 231 -4.59 19.15 32.75
CA CYS A 231 -3.74 19.93 31.86
C CYS A 231 -4.28 21.35 31.60
N LYS A 232 -5.33 21.78 32.31
CA LYS A 232 -5.87 23.14 32.25
C LYS A 232 -4.90 24.12 32.92
N GLY A 233 -4.64 25.25 32.26
CA GLY A 233 -3.91 26.36 32.85
C GLY A 233 -4.64 26.94 34.06
N THR A 234 -3.88 27.49 35.00
CA THR A 234 -4.39 28.18 36.20
C THR A 234 -4.73 29.65 35.94
N ASP A 235 -4.51 30.14 34.71
CA ASP A 235 -4.76 31.52 34.32
C ASP A 235 -6.28 31.83 34.31
N PRO A 236 -6.76 32.72 35.20
CA PRO A 236 -8.18 33.06 35.29
C PRO A 236 -8.69 33.88 34.09
N ASP A 237 -7.81 34.55 33.34
CA ASP A 237 -8.18 35.31 32.13
C ASP A 237 -8.30 34.39 30.90
N TYR A 238 -7.62 33.23 30.93
CA TYR A 238 -7.62 32.23 29.87
C TYR A 238 -7.81 30.79 30.40
N PRO A 239 -8.96 30.48 31.04
CA PRO A 239 -9.21 29.20 31.72
C PRO A 239 -9.22 27.97 30.79
N LEU A 240 -9.15 28.20 29.48
CA LEU A 240 -9.15 27.19 28.43
C LEU A 240 -7.76 26.86 27.89
N LYS A 241 -6.74 27.68 28.18
CA LYS A 241 -5.39 27.47 27.65
C LYS A 241 -4.74 26.26 28.35
N PRO A 242 -4.01 25.37 27.65
CA PRO A 242 -3.23 24.34 28.32
C PRO A 242 -2.23 24.96 29.29
N CYS A 243 -1.90 24.27 30.37
CA CYS A 243 -0.98 24.76 31.42
C CYS A 243 0.48 24.95 30.97
N PHE A 244 0.77 24.66 29.71
CA PHE A 244 2.08 24.72 29.07
C PHE A 244 1.88 25.26 27.65
N VAL A 245 2.53 26.38 27.35
CA VAL A 245 2.48 27.08 26.07
C VAL A 245 3.90 27.52 25.79
N TYR A 246 4.36 27.31 24.55
CA TYR A 246 5.70 27.73 24.17
C TYR A 246 5.80 29.25 24.27
N ASN A 247 6.70 29.74 25.12
CA ASN A 247 6.98 31.16 25.24
C ASN A 247 8.25 31.50 24.46
N GLU A 248 8.07 32.11 23.29
CA GLU A 248 9.16 32.55 22.40
C GLU A 248 10.16 33.49 23.08
N GLU A 249 9.75 34.27 24.09
CA GLU A 249 10.63 35.24 24.74
C GLU A 249 11.55 34.60 25.79
N THR A 250 11.07 33.56 26.46
CA THR A 250 11.78 32.91 27.58
C THR A 250 12.40 31.57 27.21
N ASP A 251 12.08 31.03 26.03
CA ASP A 251 12.43 29.66 25.61
C ASP A 251 12.01 28.61 26.65
N ASP A 252 10.86 28.87 27.31
CA ASP A 252 10.34 28.07 28.41
C ASP A 252 8.95 27.52 28.09
N TRP A 253 8.63 26.39 28.72
CA TRP A 253 7.62 25.43 28.27
C TRP A 253 6.48 25.26 29.26
N PHE A 254 6.77 25.30 30.57
CA PHE A 254 5.85 24.95 31.64
C PHE A 254 5.63 26.12 32.59
N SER A 255 4.37 26.36 32.98
CA SER A 255 4.11 27.01 34.27
C SER A 255 4.52 26.06 35.39
N ASP A 256 4.95 26.58 36.54
CA ASP A 256 5.49 25.80 37.68
C ASP A 256 4.56 24.64 38.15
N ASP A 257 3.27 24.68 37.82
CA ASP A 257 2.25 23.71 38.25
C ASP A 257 1.85 22.65 37.19
N CYS A 258 2.42 22.68 35.97
CA CYS A 258 1.97 21.85 34.85
C CYS A 258 2.76 20.54 34.69
N GLN A 259 2.06 19.39 34.65
CA GLN A 259 2.70 18.09 34.47
C GLN A 259 3.11 17.85 33.00
N ARG A 260 4.36 17.39 32.77
CA ARG A 260 4.88 17.06 31.44
C ARG A 260 4.12 15.98 30.68
N PHE A 261 3.36 15.13 31.39
CA PHE A 261 2.45 14.20 30.74
C PHE A 261 1.49 14.92 29.77
N CYS A 262 1.16 16.18 30.03
CA CYS A 262 0.33 17.00 29.16
C CYS A 262 0.96 17.24 27.79
N ALA A 263 2.29 17.27 27.64
CA ALA A 263 2.94 17.38 26.32
C ALA A 263 2.61 16.19 25.40
N LYS A 264 2.28 15.03 25.97
CA LYS A 264 1.85 13.85 25.20
C LYS A 264 0.52 14.04 24.48
N ILE A 265 -0.29 15.03 24.88
CA ILE A 265 -1.52 15.41 24.19
C ILE A 265 -1.22 15.76 22.73
N TYR A 266 -0.08 16.39 22.45
CA TYR A 266 0.35 16.75 21.10
C TYR A 266 0.88 15.59 20.26
N ASN A 267 1.05 14.37 20.80
CA ASN A 267 1.36 13.20 19.99
C ASN A 267 0.23 12.83 19.01
N GLY A 268 -0.99 13.34 19.25
CA GLY A 268 -2.11 13.25 18.31
C GLY A 268 -2.07 14.27 17.16
N CYS A 269 -1.18 15.27 17.22
CA CYS A 269 -1.08 16.31 16.21
C CYS A 269 -0.33 15.81 14.96
N ASN A 270 -1.06 15.15 14.07
CA ASN A 270 -0.52 14.59 12.84
C ASN A 270 0.09 15.64 11.89
N VAL A 271 -0.45 16.87 11.88
CA VAL A 271 0.06 17.95 11.01
C VAL A 271 1.49 18.38 11.37
N SER A 272 1.80 18.47 12.66
CA SER A 272 3.17 18.80 13.12
C SER A 272 4.18 17.76 12.66
N PHE A 273 3.85 16.47 12.85
CA PHE A 273 4.72 15.37 12.39
C PHE A 273 4.88 15.40 10.87
N PHE A 274 3.81 15.68 10.16
CA PHE A 274 3.80 15.74 8.72
C PHE A 274 4.74 16.82 8.18
N VAL A 275 4.58 18.06 8.64
CA VAL A 275 5.36 19.21 8.16
C VAL A 275 6.85 19.01 8.42
N TRP A 276 7.20 18.39 9.55
CA TRP A 276 8.58 18.01 9.86
C TRP A 276 9.11 16.87 8.97
N SER A 277 8.30 15.82 8.75
CA SER A 277 8.68 14.62 7.98
C SER A 277 8.45 14.75 6.46
N THR A 278 7.89 15.86 5.97
CA THR A 278 7.59 16.08 4.53
C THR A 278 8.78 15.73 3.62
N PRO A 279 10.02 16.20 3.88
CA PRO A 279 11.16 15.90 3.00
C PRO A 279 11.56 14.43 3.01
N LEU A 280 11.42 13.75 4.16
CA LEU A 280 11.61 12.32 4.30
C LEU A 280 10.58 11.54 3.46
N VAL A 281 9.30 11.89 3.58
CA VAL A 281 8.22 11.27 2.80
C VAL A 281 8.43 11.47 1.30
N ILE A 282 8.79 12.68 0.88
CA ILE A 282 9.14 13.02 -0.51
C ILE A 282 10.26 12.11 -1.02
N ALA A 283 11.33 11.95 -0.25
CA ALA A 283 12.44 11.09 -0.63
C ALA A 283 11.98 9.63 -0.82
N VAL A 284 11.13 9.11 0.07
CA VAL A 284 10.55 7.76 -0.05
C VAL A 284 9.65 7.62 -1.28
N VAL A 285 8.81 8.62 -1.58
CA VAL A 285 7.95 8.63 -2.78
C VAL A 285 8.80 8.57 -4.05
N LEU A 286 9.84 9.40 -4.13
CA LEU A 286 10.76 9.40 -5.28
C LEU A 286 11.51 8.09 -5.41
N LEU A 287 11.96 7.50 -4.29
CA LEU A 287 12.62 6.20 -4.27
C LEU A 287 11.70 5.13 -4.87
N PHE A 288 10.45 5.08 -4.42
CA PHE A 288 9.48 4.10 -4.90
C PHE A 288 9.10 4.29 -6.37
N PHE A 289 8.86 5.53 -6.80
CA PHE A 289 8.63 5.81 -8.21
C PHE A 289 9.86 5.49 -9.08
N SER A 290 11.08 5.64 -8.55
CA SER A 290 12.29 5.20 -9.28
C SER A 290 12.24 3.70 -9.59
N PHE A 291 11.82 2.88 -8.63
CA PHE A 291 11.64 1.44 -8.82
C PHE A 291 10.53 1.15 -9.82
N ILE A 292 9.35 1.76 -9.69
CA ILE A 292 8.24 1.60 -10.65
C ILE A 292 8.69 1.91 -12.08
N CYS A 293 9.35 3.05 -12.28
CA CYS A 293 9.86 3.46 -13.59
C CYS A 293 10.88 2.44 -14.13
N ALA A 294 11.71 1.87 -13.25
CA ALA A 294 12.64 0.80 -13.60
C ALA A 294 11.91 -0.50 -14.02
N PHE A 295 10.77 -0.85 -13.38
CA PHE A 295 9.93 -2.00 -13.76
C PHE A 295 9.14 -1.80 -15.05
N LEU A 296 8.77 -0.56 -15.36
CA LEU A 296 8.07 -0.20 -16.60
C LEU A 296 8.99 -0.23 -17.84
N ASN A 297 10.30 -0.44 -17.64
CA ASN A 297 11.32 -0.39 -18.69
C ASN A 297 11.08 -1.41 -19.82
N PRO A 298 11.27 -1.01 -21.10
CA PRO A 298 10.97 -1.82 -22.26
C PRO A 298 11.67 -3.17 -22.41
N GLN A 299 12.86 -3.32 -21.83
CA GLN A 299 13.63 -4.56 -21.94
C GLN A 299 13.13 -5.67 -21.00
N SER A 300 12.23 -5.36 -20.07
CA SER A 300 11.49 -6.41 -19.36
C SER A 300 10.44 -6.98 -20.33
N SER A 301 10.60 -8.25 -20.68
CA SER A 301 9.92 -8.98 -21.76
C SER A 301 8.40 -9.22 -21.58
N GLY A 302 7.71 -8.35 -20.84
CA GLY A 302 6.29 -8.51 -20.52
C GLY A 302 5.35 -7.62 -21.37
N SER A 303 4.23 -8.21 -21.80
CA SER A 303 3.04 -7.47 -22.26
C SER A 303 2.56 -6.48 -21.19
N ALA A 304 2.06 -5.29 -21.55
CA ALA A 304 1.42 -4.32 -20.65
C ALA A 304 0.54 -4.92 -19.54
N PRO A 305 -0.30 -5.95 -19.81
CA PRO A 305 -1.03 -6.70 -18.79
C PRO A 305 -0.20 -7.24 -17.62
N ALA A 306 0.96 -7.84 -17.91
CA ALA A 306 1.83 -8.43 -16.89
C ALA A 306 2.41 -7.33 -15.99
N THR A 307 2.78 -6.21 -16.58
CA THR A 307 3.30 -5.05 -15.85
C THR A 307 2.22 -4.43 -14.95
N PHE A 308 0.96 -4.36 -15.40
CA PHE A 308 -0.16 -3.93 -14.57
C PHE A 308 -0.38 -4.86 -13.36
N GLY A 309 -0.38 -6.19 -13.58
CA GLY A 309 -0.52 -7.18 -12.51
C GLY A 309 0.58 -7.04 -11.45
N LYS A 310 1.83 -6.83 -11.87
CA LYS A 310 2.97 -6.59 -10.94
C LYS A 310 2.76 -5.36 -10.06
N LEU A 311 2.35 -4.24 -10.67
CA LEU A 311 2.12 -3.00 -9.95
C LEU A 311 0.96 -3.13 -8.96
N PHE A 312 -0.09 -3.86 -9.33
CA PHE A 312 -1.20 -4.14 -8.43
C PHE A 312 -0.79 -4.98 -7.22
N VAL A 313 0.00 -6.05 -7.44
CA VAL A 313 0.57 -6.86 -6.37
C VAL A 313 1.44 -6.00 -5.45
N MET A 314 2.29 -5.15 -6.01
CA MET A 314 3.13 -4.23 -5.25
C MET A 314 2.31 -3.24 -4.39
N LEU A 315 1.18 -2.73 -4.89
CA LEU A 315 0.28 -1.87 -4.11
C LEU A 315 -0.41 -2.62 -2.97
N LEU A 316 -0.88 -3.85 -3.20
CA LEU A 316 -1.46 -4.69 -2.14
C LEU A 316 -0.46 -4.95 -1.02
N PHE A 317 0.80 -5.16 -1.37
CA PHE A 317 1.87 -5.31 -0.39
C PHE A 317 2.27 -4.01 0.30
N GLY A 318 2.13 -2.87 -0.38
CA GLY A 318 2.19 -1.57 0.27
C GLY A 318 1.20 -1.46 1.43
N LEU A 319 -0.04 -1.92 1.23
CA LEU A 319 -1.05 -1.98 2.31
C LEU A 319 -0.65 -2.94 3.44
N TRP A 320 0.04 -4.05 3.14
CA TRP A 320 0.60 -4.93 4.16
C TRP A 320 1.72 -4.25 4.97
N CYS A 321 2.62 -3.52 4.31
CA CYS A 321 3.63 -2.71 4.99
C CYS A 321 2.98 -1.66 5.90
N THR A 322 1.94 -0.97 5.44
CA THR A 322 1.15 -0.05 6.27
C THR A 322 0.59 -0.75 7.51
N ALA A 323 -0.05 -1.91 7.37
CA ALA A 323 -0.56 -2.67 8.51
C ALA A 323 0.57 -3.14 9.46
N SER A 324 1.76 -3.45 8.93
CA SER A 324 2.94 -3.84 9.71
C SER A 324 3.50 -2.70 10.56
N LEU A 325 3.25 -1.45 10.17
CA LEU A 325 3.74 -0.24 10.82
C LEU A 325 2.71 0.39 11.78
N SER A 326 1.52 -0.20 11.95
CA SER A 326 0.43 0.39 12.75
C SER A 326 0.80 0.67 14.22
N GLY A 327 1.81 -0.03 14.75
CA GLY A 327 2.33 0.16 16.11
C GLY A 327 3.36 1.29 16.26
N ALA A 328 3.86 1.88 15.17
CA ALA A 328 5.00 2.80 15.17
C ALA A 328 4.66 4.27 15.50
N GLY A 329 3.38 4.61 15.70
CA GLY A 329 2.92 5.97 15.98
C GLY A 329 1.83 6.44 15.00
N ALA A 330 1.04 7.43 15.40
CA ALA A 330 -0.22 7.80 14.75
C ALA A 330 -0.07 8.36 13.32
N GLY A 331 1.01 9.07 13.00
CA GLY A 331 1.15 9.75 11.69
C GLY A 331 1.79 8.91 10.57
N LEU A 332 2.70 7.98 10.88
CA LEU A 332 3.51 7.28 9.88
C LEU A 332 2.67 6.31 9.03
N THR A 333 1.80 5.53 9.70
CA THR A 333 0.92 4.55 9.04
C THR A 333 -0.02 5.22 8.04
N GLU A 334 -0.67 6.30 8.44
CA GLU A 334 -1.60 7.05 7.59
C GLU A 334 -0.88 7.72 6.42
N SER A 335 0.35 8.21 6.65
CA SER A 335 1.21 8.78 5.61
C SER A 335 1.56 7.73 4.54
N PHE A 336 1.98 6.53 4.96
CA PHE A 336 2.25 5.42 4.03
C PHE A 336 0.99 4.96 3.29
N ALA A 337 -0.16 4.88 3.96
CA ALA A 337 -1.43 4.52 3.32
C ALA A 337 -1.78 5.51 2.19
N SER A 338 -1.67 6.81 2.49
CA SER A 338 -1.98 7.91 1.57
C SER A 338 -1.00 7.97 0.41
N PHE A 339 0.28 7.70 0.69
CA PHE A 339 1.31 7.50 -0.31
C PHE A 339 0.96 6.34 -1.27
N PHE A 340 0.65 5.14 -0.79
CA PHE A 340 0.34 4.00 -1.66
C PHE A 340 -0.93 4.24 -2.49
N LEU A 341 -1.94 4.93 -1.92
CA LEU A 341 -3.12 5.35 -2.67
C LEU A 341 -2.75 6.33 -3.79
N GLY A 342 -1.96 7.37 -3.48
CA GLY A 342 -1.46 8.32 -4.47
C GLY A 342 -0.60 7.66 -5.53
N ALA A 343 0.28 6.75 -5.13
CA ALA A 343 1.12 5.99 -6.03
C ALA A 343 0.28 5.11 -6.98
N GLY A 344 -0.79 4.48 -6.51
CA GLY A 344 -1.68 3.69 -7.36
C GLY A 344 -2.34 4.51 -8.47
N VAL A 345 -2.79 5.74 -8.14
CA VAL A 345 -3.35 6.67 -9.12
C VAL A 345 -2.27 7.19 -10.06
N SER A 346 -1.10 7.58 -9.55
CA SER A 346 0.05 8.03 -10.35
C SER A 346 0.52 6.96 -11.33
N ILE A 347 0.61 5.70 -10.90
CA ILE A 347 0.92 4.55 -11.77
C ILE A 347 -0.12 4.45 -12.89
N SER A 348 -1.41 4.57 -12.56
CA SER A 348 -2.48 4.52 -13.55
C SER A 348 -2.35 5.65 -14.58
N MET A 349 -1.99 6.87 -14.14
CA MET A 349 -1.71 8.00 -15.04
C MET A 349 -0.54 7.70 -15.98
N ILE A 350 0.56 7.19 -15.44
CA ILE A 350 1.75 6.84 -16.22
C ILE A 350 1.44 5.72 -17.22
N LEU A 351 0.67 4.70 -16.83
CA LEU A 351 0.25 3.61 -17.72
C LEU A 351 -0.66 4.11 -18.84
N ILE A 352 -1.64 4.97 -18.54
CA ILE A 352 -2.51 5.58 -19.56
C ILE A 352 -1.67 6.44 -20.51
N ALA A 353 -0.71 7.22 -20.02
CA ALA A 353 0.20 8.00 -20.87
C ALA A 353 1.11 7.11 -21.73
N THR A 354 1.53 5.96 -21.20
CA THR A 354 2.41 5.01 -21.89
C THR A 354 1.68 4.24 -22.99
N PHE A 355 0.48 3.74 -22.70
CA PHE A 355 -0.24 2.78 -23.56
C PHE A 355 -1.49 3.37 -24.24
N GLY A 356 -2.12 4.39 -23.66
CA GLY A 356 -3.39 4.96 -24.16
C GLY A 356 -3.26 5.77 -25.46
N SER A 357 -2.05 6.13 -25.87
CA SER A 357 -1.79 6.86 -27.13
C SER A 357 -1.65 5.94 -28.35
N GLN A 358 -1.50 4.62 -28.17
CA GLN A 358 -1.54 3.71 -29.31
C GLN A 358 -3.00 3.54 -29.72
N ASN A 359 -3.32 3.96 -30.95
CA ASN A 359 -4.64 3.76 -31.52
C ASN A 359 -5.09 2.32 -31.25
N VAL A 360 -6.34 2.18 -30.78
CA VAL A 360 -7.10 0.95 -30.51
C VAL A 360 -7.31 0.11 -31.79
N LYS A 361 -6.25 -0.13 -32.53
CA LYS A 361 -6.19 -0.98 -33.72
C LYS A 361 -5.55 -2.33 -33.42
N ASP A 362 -4.76 -2.42 -32.34
CA ASP A 362 -4.28 -3.72 -31.83
C ASP A 362 -5.36 -4.36 -30.96
N MET A 363 -6.48 -4.74 -31.57
CA MET A 363 -7.51 -5.58 -30.96
C MET A 363 -6.89 -6.86 -30.39
N ASP A 364 -5.82 -7.36 -31.00
CA ASP A 364 -5.04 -8.50 -30.54
C ASP A 364 -4.43 -8.28 -29.15
N MET A 365 -3.97 -7.07 -28.80
CA MET A 365 -3.41 -6.80 -27.47
C MET A 365 -4.51 -6.83 -26.40
N LEU A 366 -5.68 -6.24 -26.69
CA LEU A 366 -6.81 -6.23 -25.76
C LEU A 366 -7.44 -7.62 -25.62
N GLN A 367 -7.48 -8.39 -26.71
CA GLN A 367 -7.97 -9.76 -26.72
C GLN A 367 -6.99 -10.69 -25.98
N ASN A 368 -5.68 -10.51 -26.15
CA ASN A 368 -4.63 -11.19 -25.38
C ASN A 368 -4.65 -10.79 -23.89
N PHE A 369 -4.96 -9.52 -23.58
CA PHE A 369 -5.19 -9.09 -22.19
C PHE A 369 -6.40 -9.81 -21.59
N LYS A 370 -7.51 -9.83 -22.33
CA LYS A 370 -8.77 -10.43 -21.88
C LYS A 370 -8.67 -11.94 -21.72
N SER A 371 -7.95 -12.64 -22.60
CA SER A 371 -7.74 -14.09 -22.50
C SER A 371 -6.77 -14.43 -21.36
N LYS A 372 -5.63 -13.74 -21.25
CA LYS A 372 -4.58 -14.03 -20.26
C LYS A 372 -4.98 -13.67 -18.82
N TYR A 373 -5.83 -12.67 -18.64
CA TYR A 373 -6.27 -12.19 -17.32
C TYR A 373 -7.79 -12.27 -17.12
N ALA A 374 -8.48 -13.17 -17.84
CA ALA A 374 -9.90 -13.43 -17.63
C ALA A 374 -10.23 -13.71 -16.15
N TRP A 375 -9.33 -14.42 -15.45
CA TRP A 375 -9.43 -14.70 -14.02
C TRP A 375 -9.39 -13.42 -13.17
N ALA A 376 -8.47 -12.49 -13.46
CA ALA A 376 -8.30 -11.24 -12.72
C ALA A 376 -9.42 -10.24 -13.00
N GLY A 377 -10.10 -10.34 -14.15
CA GLY A 377 -11.21 -9.47 -14.53
C GLY A 377 -12.31 -9.40 -13.47
N ASP A 378 -12.68 -10.53 -12.87
CA ASP A 378 -13.73 -10.55 -11.84
C ASP A 378 -13.25 -10.00 -10.49
N HIS A 379 -11.99 -10.21 -10.13
CA HIS A 379 -11.39 -9.58 -8.95
C HIS A 379 -11.32 -8.06 -9.11
N MET A 380 -10.94 -7.56 -10.29
CA MET A 380 -10.90 -6.12 -10.56
C MET A 380 -12.30 -5.51 -10.50
N LYS A 381 -13.32 -6.16 -11.08
CA LYS A 381 -14.73 -5.74 -10.95
C LYS A 381 -15.16 -5.71 -9.48
N ALA A 382 -14.78 -6.70 -8.69
CA ALA A 382 -15.10 -6.78 -7.26
C ALA A 382 -14.44 -5.65 -6.45
N VAL A 383 -13.15 -5.37 -6.70
CA VAL A 383 -12.44 -4.23 -6.09
C VAL A 383 -13.12 -2.93 -6.50
N LEU A 384 -13.43 -2.73 -7.79
CA LEU A 384 -14.12 -1.56 -8.30
C LEU A 384 -15.48 -1.32 -7.60
N ILE A 385 -16.27 -2.38 -7.40
CA ILE A 385 -17.52 -2.27 -6.63
C ILE A 385 -17.20 -1.85 -5.19
N SER A 386 -16.23 -2.49 -4.55
CA SER A 386 -15.90 -2.23 -3.15
C SER A 386 -15.39 -0.81 -2.89
N THR A 387 -14.57 -0.28 -3.81
CA THR A 387 -13.88 1.02 -3.66
C THR A 387 -14.58 2.19 -4.35
N SER A 388 -15.58 1.93 -5.21
CA SER A 388 -16.19 2.97 -6.04
C SER A 388 -17.72 2.95 -6.05
N SER A 389 -18.38 2.09 -5.26
CA SER A 389 -19.86 2.03 -5.20
C SER A 389 -20.52 3.40 -4.96
N PRO A 390 -20.09 4.24 -3.99
CA PRO A 390 -20.70 5.56 -3.79
C PRO A 390 -20.55 6.47 -5.02
N ILE A 391 -19.36 6.45 -5.65
CA ILE A 391 -19.03 7.24 -6.84
C ILE A 391 -19.88 6.79 -8.02
N ILE A 392 -20.03 5.48 -8.22
CA ILE A 392 -20.88 4.89 -9.26
C ILE A 392 -22.34 5.33 -9.05
N GLY A 393 -22.84 5.29 -7.81
CA GLY A 393 -24.18 5.79 -7.49
C GLY A 393 -24.39 7.25 -7.90
N MET A 394 -23.45 8.13 -7.52
CA MET A 394 -23.49 9.54 -7.92
C MET A 394 -23.43 9.73 -9.44
N TYR A 395 -22.53 9.01 -10.12
CA TYR A 395 -22.42 9.03 -11.58
C TYR A 395 -23.75 8.65 -12.26
N MET A 396 -24.43 7.61 -11.76
CA MET A 396 -25.72 7.19 -12.28
C MET A 396 -26.80 8.26 -12.10
N CYS A 397 -26.84 8.94 -10.95
CA CYS A 397 -27.75 10.06 -10.69
C CYS A 397 -27.49 11.23 -11.66
N VAL A 398 -26.23 11.67 -11.80
CA VAL A 398 -25.83 12.74 -12.73
C VAL A 398 -26.15 12.34 -14.17
N SER A 399 -25.98 11.06 -14.52
CA SER A 399 -26.31 10.56 -15.84
C SER A 399 -27.80 10.48 -16.14
N PHE A 400 -28.63 10.21 -15.14
CA PHE A 400 -30.08 10.31 -15.26
C PHE A 400 -30.50 11.76 -15.51
N LEU A 401 -29.95 12.70 -14.73
CA LEU A 401 -30.20 14.14 -14.89
C LEU A 401 -29.78 14.64 -16.28
N ASN A 402 -28.62 14.23 -16.78
CA ASN A 402 -28.16 14.60 -18.13
C ASN A 402 -29.19 14.15 -19.19
N GLN A 403 -29.66 12.90 -19.10
CA GLN A 403 -30.65 12.40 -20.04
C GLN A 403 -31.99 13.16 -19.96
N CYS A 404 -32.42 13.57 -18.77
CA CYS A 404 -33.59 14.44 -18.59
C CYS A 404 -33.40 15.80 -19.28
N VAL A 405 -32.22 16.41 -19.12
CA VAL A 405 -31.89 17.70 -19.77
C VAL A 405 -31.89 17.56 -21.30
N ARG A 406 -31.26 16.52 -21.85
CA ARG A 406 -31.29 16.21 -23.29
C ARG A 406 -32.72 16.01 -23.81
N LYS A 407 -33.57 15.31 -23.05
CA LYS A 407 -34.98 15.05 -23.43
C LYS A 407 -35.84 16.31 -23.42
N ALA A 408 -35.59 17.19 -22.46
CA ALA A 408 -36.30 18.45 -22.36
C ALA A 408 -35.93 19.43 -23.49
N GLY A 409 -34.76 19.25 -24.12
CA GLY A 409 -34.32 20.08 -25.26
C GLY A 409 -34.11 21.55 -24.90
N ILE A 410 -33.94 21.85 -23.61
CA ILE A 410 -33.90 23.23 -23.08
C ILE A 410 -32.58 23.94 -23.46
N PHE A 411 -31.47 23.21 -23.61
CA PHE A 411 -30.16 23.78 -23.86
C PHE A 411 -29.61 23.44 -25.25
N PRO A 412 -29.31 24.44 -26.11
CA PRO A 412 -28.75 24.24 -27.45
C PRO A 412 -27.36 23.58 -27.47
N CYS A 413 -26.66 23.58 -26.35
CA CYS A 413 -25.29 23.08 -26.22
C CYS A 413 -25.20 21.59 -25.87
N THR A 414 -26.34 20.92 -25.68
CA THR A 414 -26.42 19.47 -25.38
C THR A 414 -26.47 18.65 -26.66
N LEU A 415 -26.04 17.38 -26.60
CA LEU A 415 -26.13 16.50 -27.75
C LEU A 415 -27.62 16.20 -28.03
N PRO A 416 -28.13 16.47 -29.25
CA PRO A 416 -29.53 16.18 -29.56
C PRO A 416 -29.78 14.67 -29.50
N ILE A 417 -30.94 14.30 -28.96
CA ILE A 417 -31.34 12.89 -28.87
C ILE A 417 -31.57 12.33 -30.27
N ASP A 418 -30.85 11.25 -30.58
CA ASP A 418 -31.08 10.51 -31.82
C ASP A 418 -32.38 9.70 -31.71
N LYS A 419 -33.44 10.20 -32.36
CA LYS A 419 -34.75 9.52 -32.41
C LYS A 419 -34.67 8.17 -33.14
N SER A 420 -33.71 7.99 -34.05
CA SER A 420 -33.58 6.75 -34.84
C SER A 420 -33.05 5.57 -34.02
N LYS A 421 -32.25 5.83 -32.98
CA LYS A 421 -31.59 4.79 -32.17
C LYS A 421 -32.29 4.46 -30.84
N ASN A 422 -33.59 4.74 -30.73
CA ASN A 422 -34.38 4.54 -29.50
C ASN A 422 -33.82 5.26 -28.24
N GLU A 423 -32.92 6.23 -28.37
CA GLU A 423 -32.27 6.92 -27.23
C GLU A 423 -33.30 7.68 -26.35
N HIS A 424 -34.41 8.13 -26.96
CA HIS A 424 -35.53 8.77 -26.26
C HIS A 424 -36.17 7.87 -25.18
N LYS A 425 -36.07 6.54 -25.29
CA LYS A 425 -36.62 5.58 -24.30
C LYS A 425 -35.68 5.34 -23.13
N MET A 426 -34.40 5.70 -23.24
CA MET A 426 -33.40 5.44 -22.19
C MET A 426 -33.57 6.41 -21.02
N TRP A 427 -33.34 5.93 -19.79
CA TRP A 427 -33.44 6.74 -18.56
C TRP A 427 -32.12 7.46 -18.21
N VAL A 428 -30.99 6.97 -18.73
CA VAL A 428 -29.66 7.56 -18.56
C VAL A 428 -29.03 7.81 -19.94
N THR A 429 -27.86 8.45 -19.98
CA THR A 429 -27.15 8.73 -21.24
C THR A 429 -26.77 7.44 -21.97
N LYS A 430 -26.56 7.50 -23.29
CA LYS A 430 -26.15 6.32 -24.09
C LYS A 430 -24.91 5.61 -23.50
N ALA A 431 -23.93 6.38 -23.02
CA ALA A 431 -22.72 5.84 -22.40
C ALA A 431 -23.02 5.09 -21.10
N ALA A 432 -23.76 5.71 -20.17
CA ALA A 432 -24.16 5.06 -18.92
C ALA A 432 -25.10 3.88 -19.16
N HIS A 433 -25.98 3.95 -20.16
CA HIS A 433 -26.84 2.83 -20.56
C HIS A 433 -26.01 1.66 -21.08
N ALA A 434 -25.02 1.92 -21.95
CA ALA A 434 -24.09 0.91 -22.42
C ALA A 434 -23.31 0.27 -21.26
N GLN A 435 -22.88 1.07 -20.28
CA GLN A 435 -22.24 0.57 -19.06
C GLN A 435 -23.19 -0.26 -18.18
N ILE A 436 -24.46 0.14 -18.01
CA ILE A 436 -25.47 -0.69 -17.31
C ILE A 436 -25.69 -2.00 -18.05
N VAL A 437 -25.85 -1.95 -19.39
CA VAL A 437 -26.04 -3.16 -20.19
C VAL A 437 -24.82 -4.07 -20.07
N TYR A 438 -23.61 -3.51 -20.06
CA TYR A 438 -22.38 -4.24 -19.79
C TYR A 438 -22.36 -4.82 -18.37
N PHE A 439 -22.72 -4.04 -17.36
CA PHE A 439 -22.80 -4.47 -15.96
C PHE A 439 -23.81 -5.60 -15.78
N LYS A 440 -24.98 -5.53 -16.43
CA LYS A 440 -25.99 -6.60 -16.42
C LYS A 440 -25.51 -7.91 -17.04
N LYS A 441 -24.51 -7.85 -17.93
CA LYS A 441 -23.85 -9.03 -18.51
C LYS A 441 -22.81 -9.64 -17.57
N TRP A 442 -22.50 -9.00 -16.44
CA TRP A 442 -21.54 -9.55 -15.49
C TRP A 442 -22.14 -10.74 -14.76
N ASP A 443 -21.28 -11.68 -14.40
CA ASP A 443 -21.61 -12.66 -13.38
C ASP A 443 -21.61 -11.96 -12.00
N HIS A 444 -22.78 -11.43 -11.64
CA HIS A 444 -22.97 -10.73 -10.36
C HIS A 444 -22.73 -11.63 -9.16
N SER A 445 -23.09 -12.92 -9.22
CA SER A 445 -22.87 -13.85 -8.11
C SER A 445 -21.39 -13.97 -7.78
N LYS A 446 -20.56 -14.22 -8.81
CA LYS A 446 -19.12 -14.34 -8.66
C LYS A 446 -18.49 -13.01 -8.24
N THR A 447 -18.88 -11.92 -8.88
CA THR A 447 -18.33 -10.58 -8.60
C THR A 447 -18.66 -10.12 -7.17
N TYR A 448 -19.90 -10.28 -6.72
CA TYR A 448 -20.34 -9.90 -5.37
C TYR A 448 -19.69 -10.76 -4.29
N THR A 449 -19.51 -12.06 -4.55
CA THR A 449 -18.77 -12.96 -3.64
C THR A 449 -17.34 -12.47 -3.43
N TRP A 450 -16.64 -12.11 -4.51
CA TRP A 450 -15.28 -11.56 -4.41
C TRP A 450 -15.23 -10.18 -3.75
N ALA A 451 -16.25 -9.33 -3.96
CA ALA A 451 -16.32 -8.01 -3.32
C ALA A 451 -16.43 -8.16 -1.79
N ILE A 452 -17.28 -9.09 -1.33
CA ILE A 452 -17.40 -9.40 0.10
C ILE A 452 -16.05 -9.92 0.63
N MET A 453 -15.40 -10.87 -0.06
CA MET A 453 -14.11 -11.43 0.36
C MET A 453 -13.00 -10.38 0.49
N TRP A 454 -12.89 -9.45 -0.45
CA TRP A 454 -11.92 -8.36 -0.37
C TRP A 454 -12.16 -7.44 0.83
N GLY A 455 -13.43 -7.10 1.07
CA GLY A 455 -13.78 -6.31 2.25
C GLY A 455 -13.52 -7.05 3.57
N LEU A 456 -13.79 -8.36 3.63
CA LEU A 456 -13.47 -9.18 4.79
C LEU A 456 -11.96 -9.20 5.06
N ALA A 457 -11.15 -9.42 4.02
CA ALA A 457 -9.69 -9.39 4.12
C ALA A 457 -9.18 -8.03 4.63
N TYR A 458 -9.72 -6.93 4.09
CA TYR A 458 -9.40 -5.59 4.54
C TYR A 458 -9.72 -5.38 6.04
N MET A 459 -10.93 -5.75 6.50
CA MET A 459 -11.34 -5.59 7.90
C MET A 459 -10.50 -6.45 8.86
N ILE A 460 -10.16 -7.67 8.48
CA ILE A 460 -9.25 -8.54 9.25
C ILE A 460 -7.88 -7.88 9.41
N MET A 461 -7.32 -7.33 8.33
CA MET A 461 -6.01 -6.68 8.38
C MET A 461 -6.02 -5.36 9.16
N GLN A 462 -6.98 -4.47 8.87
CA GLN A 462 -6.95 -3.10 9.40
C GLN A 462 -7.53 -2.96 10.81
N VAL A 463 -8.51 -3.77 11.17
CA VAL A 463 -9.12 -3.69 12.51
C VAL A 463 -8.48 -4.73 13.43
N PHE A 464 -8.58 -6.01 13.07
CA PHE A 464 -8.10 -7.08 13.95
C PHE A 464 -6.57 -7.12 14.04
N ALA A 465 -5.86 -7.21 12.92
CA ALA A 465 -4.40 -7.31 12.96
C ALA A 465 -3.75 -5.98 13.37
N ALA A 466 -4.17 -4.84 12.81
CA ALA A 466 -3.49 -3.58 13.06
C ALA A 466 -3.84 -2.88 14.39
N LYS A 467 -5.08 -2.96 14.88
CA LYS A 467 -5.51 -2.26 16.12
C LYS A 467 -5.48 -3.15 17.36
N PHE A 468 -6.12 -4.31 17.31
CA PHE A 468 -6.18 -5.20 18.48
C PHE A 468 -4.83 -5.80 18.86
N THR A 469 -3.94 -6.06 17.89
CA THR A 469 -2.56 -6.50 18.21
C THR A 469 -1.80 -5.42 18.97
N VAL A 470 -1.93 -4.14 18.59
CA VAL A 470 -1.27 -3.02 19.29
C VAL A 470 -1.82 -2.88 20.71
N LEU A 471 -3.14 -2.99 20.89
CA LEU A 471 -3.77 -3.00 22.22
C LEU A 471 -3.24 -4.15 23.10
N PHE A 472 -3.18 -5.36 22.54
CA PHE A 472 -2.68 -6.53 23.25
C PHE A 472 -1.20 -6.38 23.65
N LEU A 473 -0.37 -5.86 22.75
CA LEU A 473 1.07 -5.63 23.02
C LEU A 473 1.29 -4.52 24.06
N SER A 474 0.47 -3.47 24.05
CA SER A 474 0.49 -2.43 25.10
C SER A 474 0.08 -2.98 26.47
N TRP A 475 -0.97 -3.80 26.52
CA TRP A 475 -1.36 -4.49 27.75
C TRP A 475 -0.23 -5.38 28.28
N MET A 476 0.39 -6.17 27.42
CA MET A 476 1.55 -7.00 27.78
C MET A 476 2.71 -6.17 28.34
N LYS A 477 3.00 -5.00 27.77
CA LYS A 477 4.00 -4.07 28.27
C LYS A 477 3.71 -3.64 29.72
N LYS A 478 2.46 -3.25 30.02
CA LYS A 478 2.04 -2.86 31.36
C LYS A 478 2.28 -3.98 32.38
N GLU A 479 1.79 -5.18 32.07
CA GLU A 479 1.92 -6.34 32.97
C GLU A 479 3.37 -6.79 33.16
N SER A 480 4.22 -6.66 32.14
CA SER A 480 5.61 -7.11 32.19
C SER A 480 6.57 -6.12 32.86
N SER A 481 6.10 -4.91 33.21
CA SER A 481 6.97 -3.83 33.72
C SER A 481 7.61 -4.11 35.08
N SER A 482 6.98 -4.95 35.91
CA SER A 482 7.46 -5.33 37.25
C SER A 482 8.16 -6.69 37.30
N MET A 483 8.37 -7.33 36.15
CA MET A 483 8.90 -8.69 36.06
C MET A 483 10.40 -8.71 35.80
N SER A 484 11.06 -9.79 36.22
CA SER A 484 12.49 -10.00 35.96
C SER A 484 12.82 -10.02 34.46
N PHE A 485 14.06 -9.65 34.12
CA PHE A 485 14.52 -9.65 32.73
C PHE A 485 14.30 -11.00 32.00
N ALA A 486 14.53 -12.11 32.71
CA ALA A 486 14.32 -13.46 32.18
C ALA A 486 12.84 -13.75 31.93
N ALA A 487 11.95 -13.33 32.84
CA ALA A 487 10.51 -13.47 32.67
C ALA A 487 10.00 -12.66 31.47
N VAL A 488 10.44 -11.40 31.32
CA VAL A 488 10.07 -10.55 30.18
C VAL A 488 10.59 -11.13 28.86
N THR A 489 11.81 -11.66 28.83
CA THR A 489 12.33 -12.40 27.66
C THR A 489 11.44 -13.60 27.34
N ALA A 490 11.09 -14.42 28.32
CA ALA A 490 10.26 -15.61 28.12
C ALA A 490 8.86 -15.23 27.58
N ILE A 491 8.26 -14.15 28.09
CA ILE A 491 6.98 -13.61 27.61
C ILE A 491 7.11 -13.16 26.16
N ILE A 492 8.12 -12.38 25.80
CA ILE A 492 8.32 -11.90 24.44
C ILE A 492 8.57 -13.06 23.47
N VAL A 493 9.34 -14.07 23.87
CA VAL A 493 9.56 -15.28 23.05
C VAL A 493 8.25 -16.06 22.89
N GLY A 494 7.50 -16.27 23.97
CA GLY A 494 6.24 -17.03 23.94
C GLY A 494 5.16 -16.34 23.12
N VAL A 495 4.89 -15.06 23.41
CA VAL A 495 3.93 -14.22 22.67
C VAL A 495 4.37 -14.05 21.23
N GLY A 496 5.65 -13.74 21.01
CA GLY A 496 6.20 -13.59 19.66
C GLY A 496 6.02 -14.88 18.84
N MET A 497 6.27 -16.05 19.45
CA MET A 497 6.07 -17.34 18.78
C MET A 497 4.60 -17.55 18.41
N PHE A 498 3.68 -17.27 19.33
CA PHE A 498 2.25 -17.36 19.08
C PHE A 498 1.82 -16.44 17.93
N LEU A 499 2.22 -15.17 17.95
CA LEU A 499 1.87 -14.19 16.92
C LEU A 499 2.47 -14.55 15.55
N PHE A 500 3.71 -15.05 15.49
CA PHE A 500 4.29 -15.55 14.23
C PHE A 500 3.54 -16.78 13.68
N LEU A 501 2.93 -17.60 14.53
CA LEU A 501 2.14 -18.75 14.08
C LEU A 501 0.74 -18.36 13.59
N LEU A 502 0.34 -17.09 13.74
CA LEU A 502 -0.92 -16.56 13.22
C LEU A 502 -0.72 -15.95 11.83
N PRO A 503 -1.41 -16.45 10.78
CA PRO A 503 -1.23 -15.99 9.40
C PRO A 503 -1.37 -14.46 9.14
N PRO A 504 -2.33 -13.73 9.77
CA PRO A 504 -2.58 -12.34 9.42
C PRO A 504 -1.68 -11.34 10.18
N ILE A 505 -0.85 -11.80 11.12
CA ILE A 505 -0.10 -10.91 12.01
C ILE A 505 1.30 -10.66 11.44
N PRO A 506 1.68 -9.41 11.17
CA PRO A 506 3.03 -9.07 10.72
C PRO A 506 4.05 -9.22 11.86
N GLY A 507 5.31 -9.55 11.51
CA GLY A 507 6.39 -9.74 12.49
C GLY A 507 6.97 -8.45 13.09
N VAL A 508 6.88 -7.33 12.36
CA VAL A 508 7.47 -6.03 12.74
C VAL A 508 7.02 -5.54 14.12
N PRO A 509 5.72 -5.58 14.49
CA PRO A 509 5.27 -5.20 15.83
C PRO A 509 5.96 -5.95 16.97
N ILE A 510 6.36 -7.21 16.79
CA ILE A 510 7.03 -8.02 17.81
C ILE A 510 8.45 -7.52 18.04
N TYR A 511 9.21 -7.27 16.97
CA TYR A 511 10.57 -6.73 17.09
C TYR A 511 10.57 -5.31 17.67
N LEU A 512 9.56 -4.51 17.29
CA LEU A 512 9.39 -3.16 17.79
C LEU A 512 9.10 -3.16 19.30
N THR A 513 8.19 -4.04 19.73
CA THR A 513 7.87 -4.25 21.14
C THR A 513 9.06 -4.83 21.91
N GLY A 514 9.81 -5.75 21.30
CA GLY A 514 11.06 -6.28 21.85
C GLY A 514 12.08 -5.19 22.12
N GLY A 515 12.30 -4.30 21.15
CA GLY A 515 13.17 -3.13 21.30
C GLY A 515 12.68 -2.11 22.33
N LEU A 516 11.38 -2.02 22.56
CA LEU A 516 10.82 -1.18 23.61
C LEU A 516 11.02 -1.79 25.00
N MET A 517 10.78 -3.09 25.17
CA MET A 517 10.68 -3.73 26.49
C MET A 517 11.98 -4.31 27.01
N LEU A 518 12.74 -5.06 26.19
CA LEU A 518 13.94 -5.75 26.67
C LEU A 518 15.08 -4.79 27.03
N PRO A 519 15.35 -3.72 26.27
CA PRO A 519 16.29 -2.68 26.69
C PRO A 519 15.89 -1.97 27.98
N THR A 520 14.58 -1.72 28.18
CA THR A 520 14.07 -1.10 29.42
C THR A 520 14.47 -1.93 30.64
N VAL A 521 14.14 -3.22 30.64
CA VAL A 521 14.38 -4.09 31.80
C VAL A 521 15.86 -4.48 31.92
N GLY A 522 16.53 -4.76 30.80
CA GLY A 522 17.92 -5.24 30.79
C GLY A 522 18.97 -4.19 31.20
N THR A 523 18.62 -2.91 31.15
CA THR A 523 19.48 -1.81 31.62
C THR A 523 19.26 -1.45 33.08
N GLY A 524 18.23 -1.99 33.73
CA GLY A 524 17.87 -1.66 35.11
C GLY A 524 17.30 -0.25 35.30
N PHE A 525 16.93 0.43 34.20
CA PHE A 525 16.35 1.77 34.25
C PHE A 525 14.86 1.66 34.64
N GLY A 526 14.56 1.87 35.93
CA GLY A 526 13.19 1.78 36.48
C GLY A 526 13.06 0.97 37.77
N THR A 527 14.10 0.26 38.21
CA THR A 527 14.11 -0.53 39.47
C THR A 527 14.77 0.23 40.63
N ALA A 528 14.75 1.57 40.61
CA ALA A 528 15.52 2.40 41.54
C ALA A 528 14.98 2.44 42.98
N ASP A 529 13.71 2.07 43.23
CA ASP A 529 13.08 2.32 44.54
C ASP A 529 13.09 1.14 45.53
N ASP A 530 13.51 -0.06 45.14
CA ASP A 530 13.66 -1.15 46.10
C ASP A 530 14.92 -1.96 45.79
N GLY A 531 16.01 -1.61 46.49
CA GLY A 531 17.32 -2.28 46.43
C GLY A 531 17.34 -3.73 46.93
N SER A 532 16.22 -4.46 46.82
CA SER A 532 16.02 -5.81 47.34
C SER A 532 16.16 -6.91 46.28
N ASN A 533 16.17 -6.59 44.99
CA ASN A 533 16.38 -7.57 43.92
C ASN A 533 17.66 -7.23 43.14
N GLY A 534 18.78 -7.86 43.53
CA GLY A 534 20.08 -7.77 42.85
C GLY A 534 20.09 -8.44 41.48
N GLU A 535 19.21 -8.02 40.57
CA GLU A 535 19.15 -8.55 39.20
C GLU A 535 20.33 -8.04 38.37
N ALA A 536 20.93 -8.97 37.64
CA ALA A 536 22.10 -8.72 36.81
C ALA A 536 21.74 -7.79 35.64
N GLN A 537 22.12 -6.51 35.75
CA GLN A 537 22.22 -5.62 34.60
C GLN A 537 23.13 -6.25 33.55
N LEU A 538 22.74 -6.19 32.28
CA LEU A 538 23.58 -6.73 31.22
C LEU A 538 24.90 -5.93 31.16
N PRO A 539 26.06 -6.60 31.19
CA PRO A 539 27.35 -5.92 31.08
C PRO A 539 27.47 -5.26 29.70
N GLY A 540 27.58 -3.94 29.68
CA GLY A 540 27.63 -3.13 28.46
C GLY A 540 26.40 -2.25 28.22
N GLY A 541 25.46 -2.17 29.17
CA GLY A 541 24.36 -1.20 29.17
C GLY A 541 23.43 -1.35 27.97
N ILE A 542 22.93 -0.23 27.43
CA ILE A 542 21.95 -0.20 26.32
C ILE A 542 22.45 -0.99 25.10
N VAL A 543 23.73 -0.89 24.74
CA VAL A 543 24.28 -1.59 23.56
C VAL A 543 24.17 -3.10 23.71
N SER A 544 24.50 -3.62 24.89
CA SER A 544 24.38 -5.05 25.18
C SER A 544 22.92 -5.52 25.18
N ALA A 545 22.00 -4.72 25.70
CA ALA A 545 20.58 -5.03 25.73
C ALA A 545 19.94 -5.00 24.33
N VAL A 546 20.34 -4.05 23.47
CA VAL A 546 19.95 -4.01 22.05
C VAL A 546 20.50 -5.21 21.30
N ALA A 547 21.78 -5.53 21.45
CA ALA A 547 22.40 -6.68 20.79
C ALA A 547 21.72 -7.99 21.21
N TYR A 548 21.44 -8.15 22.50
CA TYR A 548 20.66 -9.27 23.03
C TYR A 548 19.27 -9.34 22.40
N THR A 549 18.55 -8.22 22.36
CA THR A 549 17.20 -8.14 21.79
C THR A 549 17.19 -8.52 20.30
N CYS A 550 18.16 -8.03 19.52
CA CYS A 550 18.33 -8.42 18.12
C CYS A 550 18.59 -9.93 17.97
N MET A 551 19.42 -10.51 18.85
CA MET A 551 19.70 -11.94 18.85
C MET A 551 18.46 -12.76 19.21
N VAL A 552 17.72 -12.36 20.24
CA VAL A 552 16.43 -12.97 20.61
C VAL A 552 15.45 -12.89 19.46
N GLY A 553 15.32 -11.74 18.81
CA GLY A 553 14.47 -11.56 17.64
C GLY A 553 14.85 -12.49 16.48
N LEU A 554 16.15 -12.64 16.20
CA LEU A 554 16.65 -13.54 15.15
C LEU A 554 16.37 -15.00 15.50
N ILE A 555 16.66 -15.44 16.72
CA ILE A 555 16.40 -16.81 17.18
C ILE A 555 14.90 -17.09 17.11
N LEU A 556 14.08 -16.18 17.64
CA LEU A 556 12.62 -16.28 17.60
C LEU A 556 12.12 -16.48 16.18
N LYS A 557 12.62 -15.67 15.23
CA LYS A 557 12.27 -15.75 13.82
C LYS A 557 12.65 -17.08 13.20
N LEU A 558 13.87 -17.56 13.40
CA LEU A 558 14.33 -18.84 12.85
C LEU A 558 13.58 -20.03 13.48
N CYS A 559 13.26 -19.96 14.77
CA CYS A 559 12.43 -20.95 15.45
C CYS A 559 11.00 -20.95 14.90
N ALA A 560 10.40 -19.78 14.70
CA ALA A 560 9.08 -19.64 14.09
C ALA A 560 9.07 -20.24 12.67
N CYS A 561 10.05 -19.91 11.84
CA CYS A 561 10.21 -20.51 10.50
C CYS A 561 10.36 -22.03 10.58
N THR A 562 11.10 -22.55 11.55
CA THR A 562 11.25 -24.00 11.76
C THR A 562 9.92 -24.65 12.10
N LEU A 563 9.14 -24.10 13.05
CA LEU A 563 7.83 -24.64 13.42
C LEU A 563 6.83 -24.52 12.27
N GLN A 564 6.78 -23.37 11.61
CA GLN A 564 5.92 -23.14 10.45
C GLN A 564 6.24 -24.13 9.31
N GLN A 565 7.52 -24.39 9.04
CA GLN A 565 7.93 -25.32 7.99
C GLN A 565 7.69 -26.79 8.39
N LYS A 566 8.12 -27.20 9.59
CA LYS A 566 8.16 -28.61 10.00
C LYS A 566 6.95 -29.08 10.79
N ALA A 567 6.45 -28.26 11.72
CA ALA A 567 5.29 -28.63 12.54
C ALA A 567 3.96 -28.35 11.83
N ILE A 568 3.93 -27.39 10.90
CA ILE A 568 2.71 -26.99 10.18
C ILE A 568 2.79 -27.39 8.70
N GLY A 569 3.76 -26.84 7.97
CA GLY A 569 3.83 -26.94 6.51
C GLY A 569 3.98 -28.37 6.00
N GLU A 570 4.92 -29.14 6.54
CA GLU A 570 5.13 -30.53 6.10
C GLU A 570 3.93 -31.46 6.40
N PRO A 571 3.31 -31.43 7.60
CA PRO A 571 2.06 -32.14 7.85
C PRO A 571 0.89 -31.70 6.96
N LEU A 572 0.76 -30.39 6.71
CA LEU A 572 -0.25 -29.85 5.80
C LEU A 572 0.01 -30.26 4.35
N GLY A 573 1.27 -30.39 3.94
CA GLY A 573 1.69 -30.85 2.62
C GLY A 573 1.26 -32.28 2.31
N ASN A 574 0.93 -33.10 3.31
CA ASN A 574 0.37 -34.43 3.08
C ASN A 574 -1.11 -34.39 2.66
N ARG A 575 -1.78 -33.24 2.78
CA ARG A 575 -3.20 -33.09 2.43
C ARG A 575 -3.33 -32.51 1.02
N VAL A 576 -3.94 -33.26 0.11
CA VAL A 576 -4.17 -32.86 -1.29
C VAL A 576 -4.82 -31.49 -1.38
N TRP A 577 -5.91 -31.28 -0.66
CA TRP A 577 -6.66 -30.01 -0.70
C TRP A 577 -5.83 -28.79 -0.27
N ILE A 578 -4.82 -28.97 0.61
CA ILE A 578 -3.89 -27.89 0.95
C ILE A 578 -2.94 -27.63 -0.21
N ARG A 579 -2.36 -28.70 -0.79
CA ARG A 579 -1.46 -28.57 -1.95
C ARG A 579 -2.18 -27.91 -3.14
N GLN A 580 -3.47 -28.20 -3.32
CA GLN A 580 -4.34 -27.49 -4.26
C GLN A 580 -4.56 -26.03 -3.89
N LEU A 581 -4.87 -25.73 -2.61
CA LEU A 581 -5.12 -24.37 -2.14
C LEU A 581 -3.92 -23.42 -2.38
N VAL A 582 -2.70 -23.93 -2.20
CA VAL A 582 -1.47 -23.17 -2.49
C VAL A 582 -1.06 -23.22 -3.96
N SER A 583 -1.86 -23.86 -4.83
CA SER A 583 -1.58 -24.05 -6.25
C SER A 583 -0.17 -24.62 -6.50
N ILE A 584 0.16 -25.75 -5.88
CA ILE A 584 1.52 -26.36 -5.92
C ILE A 584 2.02 -26.64 -7.35
N ASN A 585 1.10 -26.88 -8.29
CA ASN A 585 1.40 -27.14 -9.70
C ASN A 585 1.57 -25.87 -10.54
N SER A 586 1.29 -24.68 -10.00
CA SER A 586 1.47 -23.42 -10.74
C SER A 586 2.93 -23.16 -11.07
N SER A 587 3.20 -22.55 -12.22
CA SER A 587 4.55 -22.16 -12.66
C SER A 587 5.24 -21.27 -11.63
N THR A 588 4.50 -20.38 -10.97
CA THR A 588 5.04 -19.48 -9.93
C THR A 588 5.55 -20.26 -8.72
N ILE A 589 4.78 -21.19 -8.17
CA ILE A 589 5.18 -21.97 -6.99
C ILE A 589 6.29 -22.97 -7.33
N ARG A 590 6.23 -23.58 -8.52
CA ARG A 590 7.30 -24.44 -9.05
C ARG A 590 8.62 -23.67 -9.23
N THR A 591 8.56 -22.44 -9.73
CA THR A 591 9.72 -21.55 -9.85
C THR A 591 10.27 -21.18 -8.48
N MET A 592 9.40 -20.83 -7.54
CA MET A 592 9.78 -20.56 -6.16
C MET A 592 10.46 -21.80 -5.54
N LYS A 593 9.97 -23.02 -5.80
CA LYS A 593 10.61 -24.27 -5.39
C LYS A 593 12.03 -24.40 -5.96
N LEU A 594 12.23 -24.13 -7.25
CA LEU A 594 13.55 -24.16 -7.88
C LEU A 594 14.53 -23.18 -7.22
N ILE A 595 14.12 -21.92 -7.07
CA ILE A 595 14.95 -20.86 -6.46
C ILE A 595 15.32 -21.23 -5.02
N LEU A 596 14.35 -21.65 -4.22
CA LEU A 596 14.57 -21.92 -2.80
C LEU A 596 15.34 -23.22 -2.54
N LYS A 597 15.30 -24.18 -3.49
CA LYS A 597 16.04 -25.44 -3.42
C LYS A 597 17.54 -25.29 -3.72
N GLN A 598 17.95 -24.27 -4.46
CA GLN A 598 19.37 -24.02 -4.78
C GLN A 598 20.22 -24.01 -3.52
N GLU A 599 21.45 -24.49 -3.57
CA GLU A 599 22.35 -24.44 -2.40
C GLU A 599 22.94 -23.04 -2.20
N GLY A 600 23.12 -22.65 -0.94
CA GLY A 600 23.75 -21.38 -0.58
C GLY A 600 22.80 -20.18 -0.57
N LEU A 601 23.37 -18.98 -0.57
CA LEU A 601 22.67 -17.71 -0.47
C LEU A 601 22.62 -17.00 -1.82
N THR A 602 21.48 -17.13 -2.52
CA THR A 602 21.21 -16.34 -3.74
C THR A 602 20.32 -15.15 -3.39
N VAL A 603 20.48 -14.04 -4.12
CA VAL A 603 19.66 -12.82 -3.92
C VAL A 603 18.17 -13.13 -4.05
N ALA A 604 17.81 -13.94 -5.05
CA ALA A 604 16.43 -14.38 -5.27
C ALA A 604 15.87 -15.15 -4.08
N LYS A 605 16.64 -16.10 -3.52
CA LYS A 605 16.22 -16.87 -2.34
C LYS A 605 16.02 -15.96 -1.13
N VAL A 606 16.99 -15.10 -0.84
CA VAL A 606 16.91 -14.17 0.29
C VAL A 606 15.73 -13.21 0.14
N ALA A 607 15.54 -12.65 -1.05
CA ALA A 607 14.44 -11.73 -1.33
C ALA A 607 13.07 -12.39 -1.09
N ILE A 608 12.89 -13.64 -1.54
CA ILE A 608 11.65 -14.40 -1.31
C ILE A 608 11.44 -14.68 0.19
N LEU A 609 12.47 -15.13 0.90
CA LEU A 609 12.35 -15.53 2.31
C LEU A 609 12.26 -14.35 3.29
N VAL A 610 12.81 -13.18 2.93
CA VAL A 610 12.80 -11.97 3.76
C VAL A 610 11.66 -11.03 3.38
N GLY A 611 11.33 -10.92 2.09
CA GLY A 611 10.28 -10.04 1.59
C GLY A 611 8.90 -10.68 1.51
N GLY A 612 8.82 -12.01 1.50
CA GLY A 612 7.55 -12.73 1.53
C GLY A 612 6.87 -12.65 2.90
N PRO A 613 5.53 -12.69 2.98
CA PRO A 613 4.84 -12.77 4.25
C PRO A 613 5.27 -14.02 5.02
N ASP A 614 5.67 -13.82 6.28
CA ASP A 614 6.41 -14.78 7.10
C ASP A 614 5.78 -16.18 7.17
N TRP A 615 4.53 -16.21 7.64
CA TRP A 615 3.79 -17.44 7.85
C TRP A 615 3.54 -18.21 6.54
N PRO A 616 2.90 -17.63 5.51
CA PRO A 616 2.60 -18.38 4.29
C PRO A 616 3.86 -18.81 3.54
N THR A 617 4.93 -18.02 3.56
CA THR A 617 6.21 -18.38 2.92
C THR A 617 6.85 -19.60 3.58
N SER A 618 6.94 -19.60 4.92
CA SER A 618 7.58 -20.70 5.66
C SER A 618 6.75 -21.98 5.64
N VAL A 619 5.42 -21.87 5.75
CA VAL A 619 4.49 -23.00 5.61
C VAL A 619 4.57 -23.60 4.22
N LEU A 620 4.60 -22.77 3.17
CA LEU A 620 4.77 -23.22 1.79
C LEU A 620 6.10 -23.95 1.58
N CYS A 621 7.20 -23.49 2.19
CA CYS A 621 8.48 -24.22 2.16
C CYS A 621 8.33 -25.64 2.74
N GLY A 622 7.51 -25.80 3.77
CA GLY A 622 7.18 -27.09 4.37
C GLY A 622 6.33 -27.97 3.45
N ILE A 623 5.31 -27.39 2.82
CA ILE A 623 4.45 -28.08 1.84
C ILE A 623 5.30 -28.59 0.66
N MET A 624 6.26 -27.79 0.19
CA MET A 624 7.21 -28.15 -0.87
C MET A 624 8.31 -29.12 -0.43
N LYS A 625 8.36 -29.47 0.87
CA LYS A 625 9.37 -30.32 1.52
C LYS A 625 10.81 -29.85 1.27
N LEU A 626 11.03 -28.53 1.34
CA LEU A 626 12.36 -27.95 1.16
C LEU A 626 13.29 -28.26 2.35
N PRO A 627 14.61 -28.33 2.14
CA PRO A 627 15.57 -28.59 3.21
C PRO A 627 15.61 -27.42 4.21
N LEU A 628 15.29 -27.71 5.48
CA LEU A 628 15.19 -26.70 6.55
C LEU A 628 16.45 -25.82 6.65
N HIS A 629 17.64 -26.43 6.60
CA HIS A 629 18.90 -25.69 6.73
C HIS A 629 19.10 -24.63 5.64
N GLN A 630 18.67 -24.89 4.39
CA GLN A 630 18.76 -23.90 3.31
C GLN A 630 17.75 -22.77 3.49
N ILE A 631 16.57 -23.08 4.04
CA ILE A 631 15.54 -22.07 4.34
C ILE A 631 16.02 -21.17 5.48
N LEU A 632 16.47 -21.75 6.60
CA LEU A 632 17.01 -20.97 7.72
C LEU A 632 18.20 -20.11 7.31
N LEU A 633 19.14 -20.67 6.53
CA LEU A 633 20.27 -19.91 5.98
C LEU A 633 19.78 -18.74 5.14
N GLY A 634 18.85 -18.98 4.21
CA GLY A 634 18.25 -17.94 3.37
C GLY A 634 17.41 -16.90 4.13
N THR A 635 16.90 -17.24 5.31
CA THR A 635 16.17 -16.33 6.20
C THR A 635 17.10 -15.50 7.09
N LEU A 636 18.35 -15.91 7.36
CA LEU A 636 19.28 -15.15 8.22
C LEU A 636 19.39 -13.64 7.88
N PRO A 637 19.39 -13.21 6.61
CA PRO A 637 19.42 -11.78 6.27
C PRO A 637 18.20 -10.97 6.74
N VAL A 638 17.15 -11.60 7.28
CA VAL A 638 16.06 -10.92 8.00
C VAL A 638 16.59 -10.08 9.16
N PHE A 639 17.81 -10.33 9.62
CA PHE A 639 18.53 -9.47 10.56
C PHE A 639 18.57 -7.99 10.10
N PHE A 640 18.64 -7.73 8.79
CA PHE A 640 18.57 -6.36 8.24
C PHE A 640 17.21 -5.68 8.41
N LEU A 641 16.16 -6.44 8.71
CA LEU A 641 14.86 -5.92 9.14
C LEU A 641 14.77 -5.84 10.68
N ILE A 642 15.26 -6.85 11.39
CA ILE A 642 15.17 -6.93 12.86
C ILE A 642 15.93 -5.78 13.52
N VAL A 643 17.19 -5.55 13.13
CA VAL A 643 18.03 -4.50 13.73
C VAL A 643 17.38 -3.12 13.68
N PRO A 644 16.95 -2.60 12.51
CA PRO A 644 16.32 -1.29 12.47
C PRO A 644 15.01 -1.26 13.27
N THR A 645 14.21 -2.33 13.27
CA THR A 645 12.97 -2.34 14.07
C THR A 645 13.23 -2.36 15.58
N VAL A 646 14.21 -3.12 16.05
CA VAL A 646 14.61 -3.14 17.47
C VAL A 646 15.18 -1.79 17.90
N LEU A 647 16.03 -1.19 17.06
CA LEU A 647 16.58 0.14 17.30
C LEU A 647 15.46 1.18 17.37
N ALA A 648 14.50 1.16 16.45
CA ALA A 648 13.35 2.02 16.51
C ALA A 648 12.60 1.90 17.85
N GLY A 649 12.30 0.67 18.30
CA GLY A 649 11.64 0.45 19.58
C GLY A 649 12.46 0.95 20.78
N THR A 650 13.78 0.75 20.73
CA THR A 650 14.70 1.22 21.77
C THR A 650 14.71 2.74 21.84
N PHE A 651 14.75 3.42 20.70
CA PHE A 651 14.73 4.88 20.64
C PHE A 651 13.37 5.48 21.00
N ILE A 652 12.26 4.77 20.72
CA ILE A 652 10.95 5.14 21.28
C ILE A 652 11.05 5.12 22.80
N TRP A 653 11.56 4.04 23.41
CA TRP A 653 11.72 3.99 24.86
C TRP A 653 12.62 5.11 25.39
N MET A 654 13.78 5.34 24.77
CA MET A 654 14.71 6.40 25.17
C MET A 654 14.08 7.79 25.12
N SER A 655 13.24 8.07 24.11
CA SER A 655 12.50 9.33 24.01
C SER A 655 11.45 9.53 25.12
N LEU A 656 11.05 8.44 25.81
CA LEU A 656 10.10 8.47 26.92
C LEU A 656 10.79 8.61 28.29
N LEU A 657 12.13 8.55 28.34
CA LEU A 657 12.88 8.68 29.59
C LEU A 657 12.97 10.14 30.01
N ILE A 658 12.53 10.41 31.24
CA ILE A 658 12.48 11.74 31.84
C ILE A 658 13.42 11.78 33.05
N ASP A 659 14.19 12.86 33.16
CA ASP A 659 15.01 13.15 34.34
C ASP A 659 14.09 13.59 35.50
N PRO A 660 14.16 12.95 36.68
CA PRO A 660 13.22 13.23 37.77
C PRO A 660 13.37 14.63 38.38
N VAL A 661 14.56 15.26 38.26
CA VAL A 661 14.87 16.55 38.87
C VAL A 661 14.55 17.69 37.90
N SER A 662 15.07 17.62 36.69
CA SER A 662 14.84 18.67 35.67
C SER A 662 13.50 18.51 34.95
N GLN A 663 12.86 17.34 35.10
CA GLN A 663 11.70 16.91 34.31
C GLN A 663 11.98 16.86 32.80
N GLN A 664 13.22 17.10 32.33
CA GLN A 664 13.57 17.13 30.91
C GLN A 664 13.71 15.72 30.31
N PRO A 665 13.38 15.51 29.02
CA PRO A 665 13.68 14.25 28.35
C PRO A 665 15.19 14.05 28.33
N ILE A 666 15.64 12.88 28.77
CA ILE A 666 17.07 12.56 28.84
C ILE A 666 17.66 12.44 27.42
N TYR A 667 16.86 11.97 26.46
CA TYR A 667 17.28 11.73 25.08
C TYR A 667 16.27 12.31 24.06
N ALA A 668 16.22 13.64 23.95
CA ALA A 668 15.34 14.35 23.01
C ALA A 668 15.48 13.84 21.55
N TRP A 669 16.73 13.71 21.06
CA TRP A 669 17.07 13.21 19.73
C TRP A 669 16.52 11.81 19.38
N ALA A 670 16.19 10.99 20.38
CA ALA A 670 15.82 9.60 20.14
C ALA A 670 14.51 9.47 19.34
N GLY A 671 13.58 10.43 19.45
CA GLY A 671 12.34 10.44 18.66
C GLY A 671 12.60 10.50 17.14
N THR A 672 13.53 11.36 16.72
CA THR A 672 14.01 11.46 15.33
C THR A 672 14.58 10.12 14.85
N VAL A 673 15.50 9.57 15.64
CA VAL A 673 16.27 8.40 15.25
C VAL A 673 15.37 7.16 15.18
N SER A 674 14.38 7.05 16.07
CA SER A 674 13.32 6.05 15.96
C SER A 674 12.61 6.11 14.60
N THR A 675 12.19 7.30 14.19
CA THR A 675 11.48 7.51 12.92
C THR A 675 12.33 7.09 11.72
N LEU A 676 13.62 7.46 11.72
CA LEU A 676 14.59 7.03 10.70
C LEU A 676 14.69 5.51 10.59
N PHE A 677 14.82 4.82 11.72
CA PHE A 677 14.92 3.37 11.74
C PHE A 677 13.61 2.67 11.36
N MET A 678 12.45 3.25 11.67
CA MET A 678 11.17 2.73 11.19
C MET A 678 11.03 2.85 9.67
N VAL A 679 11.45 3.97 9.07
CA VAL A 679 11.46 4.14 7.61
C VAL A 679 12.46 3.18 6.96
N LEU A 680 13.62 2.96 7.58
CA LEU A 680 14.60 1.98 7.11
C LEU A 680 14.01 0.56 7.13
N ALA A 681 13.34 0.16 8.21
CA ALA A 681 12.65 -1.12 8.31
C ALA A 681 11.56 -1.27 7.22
N ALA A 682 10.72 -0.25 7.04
CA ALA A 682 9.69 -0.21 6.00
C ALA A 682 10.29 -0.33 4.58
N SER A 683 11.44 0.31 4.35
CA SER A 683 12.16 0.29 3.09
C SER A 683 12.78 -1.08 2.80
N VAL A 684 13.37 -1.73 3.82
CA VAL A 684 13.90 -3.11 3.70
C VAL A 684 12.78 -4.10 3.42
N GLN A 685 11.66 -3.99 4.14
CA GLN A 685 10.49 -4.85 3.93
C GLN A 685 9.89 -4.67 2.53
N SER A 686 9.65 -3.43 2.11
CA SER A 686 9.07 -3.14 0.78
C SER A 686 10.05 -3.45 -0.36
N GLY A 687 11.32 -3.13 -0.18
CA GLY A 687 12.36 -3.33 -1.19
C GLY A 687 12.68 -4.81 -1.44
N SER A 688 12.80 -5.61 -0.38
CA SER A 688 13.05 -7.06 -0.51
C SER A 688 11.97 -7.77 -1.30
N MET A 689 10.71 -7.37 -1.11
CA MET A 689 9.56 -7.87 -1.85
C MET A 689 9.60 -7.51 -3.33
N VAL A 690 9.93 -6.26 -3.65
CA VAL A 690 10.07 -5.80 -5.03
C VAL A 690 11.16 -6.61 -5.76
N VAL A 691 12.28 -6.84 -5.08
CA VAL A 691 13.38 -7.69 -5.58
C VAL A 691 12.93 -9.15 -5.72
N ALA A 692 12.11 -9.67 -4.80
CA ALA A 692 11.57 -11.03 -4.87
C ALA A 692 10.68 -11.22 -6.11
N ALA A 693 9.75 -10.29 -6.35
CA ALA A 693 8.87 -10.31 -7.51
C ALA A 693 9.66 -10.26 -8.83
N TYR A 694 10.68 -9.39 -8.90
CA TYR A 694 11.57 -9.29 -10.05
C TYR A 694 12.27 -10.62 -10.36
N HIS A 695 12.91 -11.24 -9.36
CA HIS A 695 13.66 -12.46 -9.58
C HIS A 695 12.77 -13.67 -9.84
N LEU A 696 11.60 -13.72 -9.20
CA LEU A 696 10.64 -14.80 -9.44
C LEU A 696 10.13 -14.77 -10.87
N GLU A 697 9.72 -13.61 -11.36
CA GLU A 697 9.26 -13.47 -12.74
C GLU A 697 10.38 -13.77 -13.75
N ARG A 698 11.57 -13.21 -13.52
CA ARG A 698 12.72 -13.49 -14.39
C ARG A 698 13.04 -14.97 -14.41
N ALA A 699 12.92 -15.68 -13.29
CA ALA A 699 13.16 -17.11 -13.23
C ALA A 699 12.07 -17.91 -13.97
N VAL A 700 10.80 -17.47 -13.93
CA VAL A 700 9.71 -18.07 -14.73
C VAL A 700 10.04 -18.04 -16.22
N SER A 701 10.52 -16.89 -16.73
CA SER A 701 10.81 -16.74 -18.17
C SER A 701 12.14 -17.33 -18.63
N THR A 702 13.16 -17.32 -17.78
CA THR A 702 14.52 -17.76 -18.17
C THR A 702 14.79 -19.23 -17.88
N ARG A 703 13.96 -19.89 -17.07
CA ARG A 703 14.15 -21.28 -16.63
C ARG A 703 12.91 -22.14 -16.91
N SER A 704 12.19 -21.84 -18.00
CA SER A 704 11.03 -22.61 -18.47
C SER A 704 11.35 -24.09 -18.66
N ASP A 705 12.55 -24.40 -19.17
CA ASP A 705 12.97 -25.78 -19.44
C ASP A 705 13.21 -26.56 -18.14
N GLU A 706 13.82 -25.92 -17.13
CA GLU A 706 13.95 -26.55 -15.80
C GLU A 706 12.58 -26.70 -15.10
N LEU A 707 11.62 -25.83 -15.45
CA LEU A 707 10.28 -25.89 -14.90
C LEU A 707 9.51 -27.09 -15.44
N THR A 708 9.59 -27.37 -16.75
CA THR A 708 8.92 -28.53 -17.36
C THR A 708 9.43 -29.85 -16.79
N ASP A 709 10.71 -29.91 -16.41
CA ASP A 709 11.34 -31.08 -15.77
C ASP A 709 10.81 -31.39 -14.35
N ILE A 710 10.20 -30.43 -13.64
CA ILE A 710 9.64 -30.69 -12.31
C ILE A 710 8.38 -31.54 -12.47
N PRO A 711 8.30 -32.75 -11.89
CA PRO A 711 7.10 -33.58 -12.02
C PRO A 711 5.88 -32.88 -11.44
N ILE A 712 4.77 -32.94 -12.18
CA ILE A 712 3.47 -32.46 -11.73
C ILE A 712 2.94 -33.38 -10.63
N ASP A 713 2.39 -32.82 -9.56
CA ASP A 713 1.70 -33.60 -8.53
C ASP A 713 0.38 -34.12 -9.12
N GLN A 714 0.39 -35.39 -9.54
CA GLN A 714 -0.74 -36.02 -10.22
C GLN A 714 -1.99 -36.10 -9.32
N GLU A 715 -1.81 -36.31 -8.02
CA GLU A 715 -2.93 -36.39 -7.07
C GLU A 715 -3.64 -35.02 -6.96
N VAL A 716 -2.85 -33.95 -6.94
CA VAL A 716 -3.36 -32.57 -6.99
C VAL A 716 -3.97 -32.28 -8.34
N LEU A 717 -3.36 -32.69 -9.45
CA LEU A 717 -3.92 -32.49 -10.79
C LEU A 717 -5.29 -33.16 -10.95
N ASP A 718 -5.42 -34.42 -10.50
CA ASP A 718 -6.68 -35.15 -10.54
C ASP A 718 -7.73 -34.51 -9.62
N ALA A 719 -7.30 -34.02 -8.45
CA ALA A 719 -8.18 -33.28 -7.56
C ALA A 719 -8.56 -31.91 -8.14
N ASP A 720 -7.66 -31.24 -8.87
CA ASP A 720 -7.89 -29.94 -9.52
C ASP A 720 -8.85 -30.11 -10.68
N ASN A 721 -8.72 -31.18 -11.46
CA ASN A 721 -9.67 -31.54 -12.51
C ASN A 721 -11.06 -31.81 -11.93
N ARG A 722 -11.15 -32.52 -10.80
CA ARG A 722 -12.43 -32.73 -10.07
C ARG A 722 -13.00 -31.44 -9.51
N ASN A 723 -12.17 -30.61 -8.87
CA ASN A 723 -12.58 -29.31 -8.34
C ASN A 723 -12.95 -28.33 -9.45
N ARG A 724 -12.29 -28.39 -10.62
CA ARG A 724 -12.60 -27.60 -11.81
C ARG A 724 -13.96 -28.02 -12.35
N ALA A 725 -14.26 -29.32 -12.45
CA ALA A 725 -15.59 -29.81 -12.80
C ALA A 725 -16.65 -29.33 -11.80
N ARG A 726 -16.39 -29.43 -10.49
CA ARG A 726 -17.28 -28.90 -9.44
C ARG A 726 -17.40 -27.38 -9.43
N SER A 727 -16.35 -26.65 -9.78
CA SER A 727 -16.31 -25.19 -9.86
C SER A 727 -17.05 -24.68 -11.09
N LEU A 728 -16.95 -25.40 -12.22
CA LEU A 728 -17.78 -25.17 -13.40
C LEU A 728 -19.25 -25.39 -13.07
N LEU A 729 -19.58 -26.48 -12.34
CA LEU A 729 -20.93 -26.71 -11.87
C LEU A 729 -21.39 -25.65 -10.86
N TYR A 730 -20.54 -25.28 -9.90
CA TYR A 730 -20.80 -24.18 -8.96
C TYR A 730 -21.11 -22.90 -9.73
N THR A 731 -20.31 -22.58 -10.75
CA THR A 731 -20.51 -21.41 -11.61
C THR A 731 -21.83 -21.53 -12.34
N GLN A 732 -22.18 -22.70 -12.90
CA GLN A 732 -23.46 -22.92 -13.57
C GLN A 732 -24.67 -22.75 -12.63
N VAL A 733 -24.64 -23.31 -11.42
CA VAL A 733 -25.75 -23.17 -10.44
C VAL A 733 -25.80 -21.78 -9.82
N THR A 734 -24.67 -21.07 -9.78
CA THR A 734 -24.58 -19.69 -9.29
C THR A 734 -24.65 -18.66 -10.42
N GLN A 735 -24.84 -19.07 -11.67
CA GLN A 735 -25.09 -18.14 -12.78
C GLN A 735 -26.23 -17.24 -12.40
N TRP A 736 -26.03 -15.93 -12.60
CA TRP A 736 -26.97 -14.94 -12.09
C TRP A 736 -28.41 -15.26 -12.47
N ASP A 737 -28.69 -15.70 -13.69
CA ASP A 737 -30.06 -16.03 -14.12
C ASP A 737 -30.68 -17.24 -13.40
N GLN A 738 -29.86 -18.19 -12.95
CA GLN A 738 -30.27 -19.39 -12.22
C GLN A 738 -30.48 -19.15 -10.72
N VAL A 739 -29.84 -18.12 -10.15
CA VAL A 739 -29.95 -17.84 -8.72
C VAL A 739 -31.36 -17.35 -8.37
N PRO A 740 -32.02 -17.95 -7.37
CA PRO A 740 -33.33 -17.49 -6.90
C PRO A 740 -33.31 -16.04 -6.43
N TYR A 741 -34.44 -15.33 -6.59
CA TYR A 741 -34.56 -13.92 -6.25
C TYR A 741 -34.14 -13.60 -4.79
N PHE A 742 -34.48 -14.47 -3.85
CA PHE A 742 -34.08 -14.35 -2.45
C PHE A 742 -32.55 -14.22 -2.31
N TRP A 743 -31.80 -15.17 -2.88
CA TRP A 743 -30.33 -15.18 -2.80
C TRP A 743 -29.69 -14.02 -3.57
N LYS A 744 -30.30 -13.58 -4.67
CA LYS A 744 -29.88 -12.35 -5.36
C LYS A 744 -29.94 -11.14 -4.44
N LYS A 745 -31.07 -10.92 -3.76
CA LYS A 745 -31.23 -9.79 -2.83
C LYS A 745 -30.36 -9.93 -1.60
N PHE A 746 -30.18 -11.15 -1.13
CA PHE A 746 -29.31 -11.46 0.00
C PHE A 746 -27.84 -11.10 -0.31
N LEU A 747 -27.32 -11.45 -1.49
CA LEU A 747 -25.98 -11.03 -1.92
C LEU A 747 -25.83 -9.51 -2.07
N HIS A 748 -26.83 -8.82 -2.63
CA HIS A 748 -26.81 -7.35 -2.69
C HIS A 748 -26.69 -6.75 -1.29
N PHE A 749 -27.44 -7.28 -0.33
CA PHE A 749 -27.37 -6.84 1.06
C PHE A 749 -26.00 -7.10 1.69
N GLY A 750 -25.39 -8.27 1.42
CA GLY A 750 -24.03 -8.58 1.88
C GLY A 750 -22.97 -7.63 1.32
N VAL A 751 -23.02 -7.33 0.03
CA VAL A 751 -22.11 -6.34 -0.59
C VAL A 751 -22.34 -4.96 -0.01
N PHE A 752 -23.60 -4.54 0.14
CA PHE A 752 -23.94 -3.25 0.75
C PHE A 752 -23.39 -3.15 2.16
N ALA A 753 -23.64 -4.14 3.01
CA ALA A 753 -23.11 -4.20 4.37
C ALA A 753 -21.57 -4.12 4.38
N GLN A 754 -20.91 -4.90 3.52
CA GLN A 754 -19.45 -4.88 3.45
C GLN A 754 -18.89 -3.53 3.01
N VAL A 755 -19.48 -2.92 1.97
CA VAL A 755 -19.08 -1.60 1.48
C VAL A 755 -19.25 -0.57 2.60
N VAL A 756 -20.40 -0.54 3.26
CA VAL A 756 -20.67 0.37 4.37
C VAL A 756 -19.65 0.18 5.50
N SER A 757 -19.35 -1.06 5.88
CA SER A 757 -18.32 -1.38 6.89
C SER A 757 -16.96 -0.78 6.52
N CYS A 758 -16.46 -1.03 5.31
CA CYS A 758 -15.18 -0.50 4.85
C CYS A 758 -15.15 1.04 4.76
N TYR A 759 -16.23 1.67 4.32
CA TYR A 759 -16.29 3.14 4.22
C TYR A 759 -16.38 3.83 5.58
N ILE A 760 -17.04 3.21 6.57
CA ILE A 760 -16.99 3.73 7.95
C ILE A 760 -15.54 3.72 8.44
N THR A 761 -14.81 2.62 8.27
CA THR A 761 -13.42 2.52 8.75
C THR A 761 -12.42 3.38 7.96
N LEU A 762 -12.73 3.72 6.70
CA LEU A 762 -11.87 4.59 5.87
C LEU A 762 -12.18 6.08 6.04
N GLY A 763 -13.44 6.45 6.26
CA GLY A 763 -13.89 7.84 6.14
C GLY A 763 -14.40 8.48 7.43
N VAL A 764 -14.55 7.71 8.51
CA VAL A 764 -15.09 8.19 9.79
C VAL A 764 -14.13 7.80 10.91
N LYS A 765 -13.97 8.65 11.93
CA LYS A 765 -13.29 8.27 13.18
C LYS A 765 -14.03 7.06 13.76
N TYR A 766 -13.42 5.88 13.73
CA TYR A 766 -14.01 4.60 14.15
C TYR A 766 -13.29 3.97 15.35
N SER A 767 -12.06 4.39 15.61
CA SER A 767 -11.23 3.93 16.72
C SER A 767 -10.53 5.12 17.37
N GLU A 768 -10.28 5.02 18.67
CA GLU A 768 -9.41 6.00 19.33
C GLU A 768 -7.95 5.86 18.85
N PRO A 769 -7.19 6.98 18.80
CA PRO A 769 -5.77 6.94 18.47
C PRO A 769 -5.04 6.14 19.55
N TYR A 770 -4.46 5.00 19.17
CA TYR A 770 -3.82 4.08 20.10
C TYR A 770 -2.56 3.49 19.49
N THR A 771 -1.46 3.55 20.24
CA THR A 771 -0.11 3.17 19.80
C THR A 771 0.59 2.32 20.87
N LEU A 772 1.76 1.73 20.55
CA LEU A 772 2.51 0.90 21.51
C LEU A 772 3.08 1.68 22.71
N THR A 773 3.15 3.02 22.62
CA THR A 773 3.59 3.84 23.74
C THR A 773 2.51 4.02 24.80
N ASN A 774 1.24 3.88 24.40
CA ASN A 774 0.09 3.97 25.29
C ASN A 774 0.04 2.79 26.27
N THR A 775 -0.77 2.95 27.32
CA THR A 775 -1.16 1.90 28.26
C THR A 775 -2.67 1.62 28.16
N PRO A 776 -3.18 0.48 28.64
CA PRO A 776 -4.62 0.22 28.65
C PRO A 776 -5.43 1.28 29.42
N ASP A 777 -4.83 1.95 30.41
CA ASP A 777 -5.46 3.03 31.19
C ASP A 777 -5.57 4.33 30.40
N ASP A 778 -4.90 4.42 29.25
CA ASP A 778 -5.03 5.57 28.34
C ASP A 778 -6.40 5.59 27.65
N LEU A 779 -7.09 4.45 27.55
CA LEU A 779 -8.45 4.39 27.00
C LEU A 779 -9.49 4.87 28.02
N PRO A 780 -10.55 5.58 27.59
CA PRO A 780 -11.67 5.90 28.44
C PRO A 780 -12.46 4.62 28.75
N GLY A 781 -12.12 3.94 29.85
CA GLY A 781 -12.78 2.72 30.31
C GLY A 781 -12.04 1.43 29.96
N ALA A 782 -12.75 0.42 29.45
CA ALA A 782 -12.20 -0.91 29.19
C ALA A 782 -11.82 -1.11 27.72
N TRP A 783 -11.16 -2.23 27.40
CA TRP A 783 -10.62 -2.54 26.06
C TRP A 783 -11.61 -2.37 24.88
N TYR A 784 -12.92 -2.52 25.11
CA TYR A 784 -13.95 -2.39 24.07
C TYR A 784 -14.21 -0.94 23.63
N THR A 785 -13.71 0.05 24.39
CA THR A 785 -13.82 1.48 24.02
C THR A 785 -12.76 1.91 23.01
N LEU A 786 -11.80 1.02 22.67
CA LEU A 786 -10.90 1.21 21.53
C LEU A 786 -11.70 1.48 20.24
N LEU A 787 -12.83 0.78 20.07
CA LEU A 787 -13.79 1.05 19.01
C LEU A 787 -14.91 1.93 19.56
N ASN A 788 -15.14 3.07 18.93
CA ASN A 788 -16.25 3.94 19.27
C ASN A 788 -17.57 3.39 18.67
N GLY A 789 -18.68 4.12 18.83
CA GLY A 789 -19.99 3.68 18.34
C GLY A 789 -20.03 3.39 16.83
N THR A 790 -19.32 4.18 16.01
CA THR A 790 -19.23 3.96 14.56
C THR A 790 -18.32 2.75 14.24
N GLY A 791 -17.27 2.52 15.02
CA GLY A 791 -16.45 1.30 14.94
C GLY A 791 -17.25 0.03 15.21
N TRP A 792 -18.06 0.00 16.26
CA TRP A 792 -18.95 -1.14 16.55
C TRP A 792 -20.03 -1.33 15.47
N LEU A 793 -20.55 -0.23 14.91
CA LEU A 793 -21.46 -0.30 13.76
C LEU A 793 -20.78 -0.92 12.53
N ALA A 794 -19.53 -0.53 12.24
CA ALA A 794 -18.75 -1.12 11.16
C ALA A 794 -18.52 -2.62 11.38
N MET A 795 -18.26 -3.04 12.63
CA MET A 795 -18.13 -4.45 13.01
C MET A 795 -19.44 -5.23 12.82
N ALA A 796 -20.59 -4.64 13.18
CA ALA A 796 -21.89 -5.27 12.96
C ALA A 796 -22.16 -5.51 11.46
N PHE A 797 -21.84 -4.54 10.60
CA PHE A 797 -21.94 -4.70 9.15
C PHE A 797 -20.96 -5.74 8.60
N PHE A 798 -19.73 -5.79 9.12
CA PHE A 798 -18.73 -6.81 8.77
C PHE A 798 -19.24 -8.23 9.08
N PHE A 799 -19.74 -8.48 10.30
CA PHE A 799 -20.28 -9.79 10.67
C PHE A 799 -21.53 -10.15 9.86
N THR A 800 -22.35 -9.15 9.52
CA THR A 800 -23.51 -9.33 8.65
C THR A 800 -23.10 -9.78 7.24
N ALA A 801 -22.09 -9.13 6.65
CA ALA A 801 -21.57 -9.51 5.34
C ALA A 801 -20.94 -10.91 5.35
N PHE A 802 -20.18 -11.24 6.40
CA PHE A 802 -19.61 -12.58 6.60
C PHE A 802 -20.71 -13.65 6.67
N PHE A 803 -21.75 -13.41 7.47
CA PHE A 803 -22.90 -14.31 7.59
C PHE A 803 -23.59 -14.49 6.24
N VAL A 804 -23.85 -13.40 5.51
CA VAL A 804 -24.48 -13.45 4.19
C VAL A 804 -23.69 -14.32 3.22
N TRP A 805 -22.38 -14.10 3.15
CA TRP A 805 -21.47 -14.88 2.31
C TRP A 805 -21.49 -16.36 2.68
N HIS A 806 -21.40 -16.68 3.97
CA HIS A 806 -21.40 -18.06 4.45
C HIS A 806 -22.70 -18.79 4.06
N GLN A 807 -23.85 -18.17 4.27
CA GLN A 807 -25.15 -18.76 3.95
C GLN A 807 -25.35 -18.93 2.43
N PHE A 808 -24.96 -17.95 1.61
CA PHE A 808 -25.03 -18.06 0.15
C PHE A 808 -24.13 -19.19 -0.37
N LYS A 809 -22.90 -19.27 0.14
CA LYS A 809 -21.94 -20.32 -0.20
C LYS A 809 -22.49 -21.70 0.18
N ALA A 810 -23.04 -21.84 1.39
CA ALA A 810 -23.65 -23.09 1.86
C ALA A 810 -24.83 -23.53 0.97
N TRP A 811 -25.69 -22.59 0.55
CA TRP A 811 -26.76 -22.89 -0.40
C TRP A 811 -26.24 -23.36 -1.76
N ALA A 812 -25.26 -22.66 -2.32
CA ALA A 812 -24.67 -23.00 -3.61
C ALA A 812 -24.03 -24.41 -3.59
N TYR A 813 -23.30 -24.76 -2.53
CA TYR A 813 -22.74 -26.11 -2.40
C TYR A 813 -23.79 -27.20 -2.25
N ARG A 814 -24.90 -26.95 -1.52
CA ARG A 814 -26.01 -27.92 -1.47
C ARG A 814 -26.58 -28.21 -2.86
N ARG A 815 -26.66 -27.20 -3.73
CA ARG A 815 -27.11 -27.39 -5.12
C ARG A 815 -26.12 -28.20 -5.97
N VAL A 816 -24.82 -27.99 -5.77
CA VAL A 816 -23.78 -28.81 -6.40
C VAL A 816 -23.91 -30.28 -5.94
N ASP A 817 -24.08 -30.51 -4.64
CA ASP A 817 -24.23 -31.86 -4.08
C ASP A 817 -25.51 -32.57 -4.54
N GLU A 818 -26.63 -31.85 -4.64
CA GLU A 818 -27.89 -32.36 -5.19
C GLU A 818 -27.73 -32.79 -6.66
N TRP A 819 -27.00 -32.00 -7.45
CA TRP A 819 -26.72 -32.32 -8.85
C TRP A 819 -25.86 -33.58 -8.96
N GLU A 820 -24.81 -33.69 -8.16
CA GLU A 820 -23.93 -34.86 -8.14
C GLU A 820 -24.69 -36.13 -7.73
N LYS A 821 -25.54 -36.05 -6.70
CA LYS A 821 -26.41 -37.15 -6.27
C LYS A 821 -27.45 -37.54 -7.32
N SER A 822 -27.85 -36.62 -8.19
CA SER A 822 -28.82 -36.90 -9.25
C SER A 822 -28.25 -37.77 -10.39
N GLY A 823 -26.94 -38.06 -10.38
CA GLY A 823 -26.28 -38.89 -11.39
C GLY A 823 -26.20 -38.25 -12.78
N LYS A 824 -26.52 -36.95 -12.89
CA LYS A 824 -26.35 -36.18 -14.13
C LYS A 824 -24.86 -36.11 -14.49
N PRO A 825 -24.51 -36.13 -15.79
CA PRO A 825 -23.13 -36.01 -16.20
C PRO A 825 -22.55 -34.68 -15.70
N MET A 826 -21.34 -34.76 -15.14
CA MET A 826 -20.59 -33.57 -14.76
C MET A 826 -20.23 -32.77 -16.03
N PRO A 827 -20.16 -31.43 -15.96
CA PRO A 827 -19.63 -30.63 -17.04
C PRO A 827 -18.26 -31.19 -17.43
N LYS A 828 -18.07 -31.50 -18.72
CA LYS A 828 -16.75 -31.86 -19.21
C LYS A 828 -15.84 -30.66 -18.97
N VAL A 829 -14.74 -30.90 -18.27
CA VAL A 829 -13.62 -29.97 -18.32
C VAL A 829 -13.14 -30.09 -19.76
N GLU A 830 -13.44 -29.07 -20.58
CA GLU A 830 -12.68 -28.94 -21.81
C GLU A 830 -11.23 -28.89 -21.35
N GLU A 831 -10.43 -29.85 -21.82
CA GLU A 831 -8.98 -29.67 -21.85
C GLU A 831 -8.82 -28.41 -22.70
N ASP A 832 -8.79 -27.25 -22.05
CA ASP A 832 -8.16 -26.07 -22.61
C ASP A 832 -6.81 -26.64 -23.07
N GLY A 833 -6.65 -26.82 -24.39
CA GLY A 833 -5.36 -27.17 -24.98
C GLY A 833 -4.37 -26.28 -24.27
N GLY A 834 -3.39 -26.91 -23.63
CA GLY A 834 -2.83 -26.44 -22.37
C GLY A 834 -2.45 -24.96 -22.35
N GLU A 835 -1.99 -24.53 -21.18
CA GLU A 835 -0.95 -23.52 -21.17
C GLU A 835 0.28 -24.03 -21.98
N GLU A 836 0.18 -24.11 -23.32
CA GLU A 836 1.27 -23.70 -24.18
C GLU A 836 1.46 -22.22 -23.86
N GLU A 837 2.28 -22.01 -22.84
CA GLU A 837 2.94 -20.75 -22.59
C GLU A 837 3.45 -20.23 -23.95
N ALA A 838 2.90 -19.10 -24.38
CA ALA A 838 3.31 -18.40 -25.57
C ALA A 838 4.84 -18.14 -25.51
N GLY A 839 5.60 -19.00 -26.18
CA GLY A 839 7.05 -19.01 -26.11
C GLY A 839 7.72 -20.11 -26.93
N VAL A 840 7.08 -20.66 -27.97
CA VAL A 840 7.76 -21.53 -28.95
C VAL A 840 7.48 -21.00 -30.35
N VAL A 841 8.31 -20.06 -30.79
CA VAL A 841 8.51 -19.76 -32.21
C VAL A 841 10.01 -19.67 -32.43
N GLY A 842 10.56 -20.61 -33.22
CA GLY A 842 11.89 -20.50 -33.78
C GLY A 842 12.70 -21.79 -33.81
N GLY A 843 12.30 -22.75 -34.64
CA GLY A 843 13.14 -23.89 -35.04
C GLY A 843 12.83 -24.25 -36.48
N GLU A 844 13.59 -23.67 -37.41
CA GLU A 844 13.56 -24.02 -38.83
C GLU A 844 13.90 -25.49 -39.03
N SER A 845 13.01 -26.24 -39.70
CA SER A 845 13.44 -27.28 -40.63
C SER A 845 12.37 -27.47 -41.70
N SER A 846 12.79 -27.24 -42.93
CA SER A 846 12.14 -27.46 -44.21
C SER A 846 11.41 -28.80 -44.35
N GLU A 847 10.16 -28.78 -44.83
CA GLU A 847 9.68 -29.71 -45.87
C GLU A 847 8.32 -29.24 -46.46
N GLU A 848 8.19 -29.43 -47.78
CA GLU A 848 7.12 -28.98 -48.68
C GLU A 848 5.74 -29.66 -48.47
N PRO A 849 4.64 -29.08 -49.01
CA PRO A 849 3.28 -29.48 -48.67
C PRO A 849 2.74 -30.63 -49.52
N LYS A 850 2.06 -31.59 -48.89
CA LYS A 850 1.15 -32.53 -49.57
C LYS A 850 -0.30 -32.09 -49.40
N GLN A 851 -0.94 -31.82 -50.53
CA GLN A 851 -2.38 -31.70 -50.72
C GLN A 851 -3.09 -33.01 -50.36
N VAL A 852 -4.14 -32.96 -49.53
CA VAL A 852 -5.25 -33.93 -49.57
C VAL A 852 -6.57 -33.22 -49.24
N ALA A 853 -7.59 -33.59 -50.01
CA ALA A 853 -8.89 -32.96 -50.16
C ALA A 853 -9.94 -33.35 -49.11
N MET A 854 -10.90 -32.42 -48.97
CA MET A 854 -12.34 -32.56 -48.70
C MET A 854 -12.89 -33.73 -47.87
N GLY A 855 -13.59 -33.37 -46.79
CA GLY A 855 -14.67 -34.15 -46.19
C GLY A 855 -15.65 -33.22 -45.46
N GLY A 856 -16.82 -32.99 -46.07
CA GLY A 856 -17.85 -32.08 -45.58
C GLY A 856 -18.65 -32.64 -44.39
N GLY A 857 -19.13 -31.72 -43.54
CA GLY A 857 -20.01 -32.03 -42.43
C GLY A 857 -20.76 -30.78 -41.96
N SER A 858 -21.93 -30.57 -42.55
CA SER A 858 -22.90 -29.53 -42.22
C SER A 858 -23.34 -29.57 -40.74
N ASN A 859 -23.38 -28.42 -40.05
CA ASN A 859 -24.62 -27.96 -39.39
C ASN A 859 -24.52 -26.57 -38.73
N LYS A 860 -25.55 -25.77 -39.06
CA LYS A 860 -26.17 -24.66 -38.31
C LYS A 860 -25.44 -23.31 -38.23
N ILE A 861 -25.76 -22.53 -39.25
CA ILE A 861 -25.79 -21.07 -39.35
C ILE A 861 -26.51 -20.44 -38.14
N VAL A 862 -25.85 -19.52 -37.45
CA VAL A 862 -26.46 -18.47 -36.61
C VAL A 862 -26.21 -17.15 -37.34
N PRO A 863 -27.24 -16.28 -37.55
CA PRO A 863 -27.06 -15.08 -38.36
C PRO A 863 -26.15 -14.04 -37.71
N GLU A 864 -25.16 -13.64 -38.49
CA GLU A 864 -24.16 -12.61 -38.25
C GLU A 864 -24.75 -11.24 -38.62
N GLU A 865 -25.64 -10.70 -37.78
CA GLU A 865 -26.14 -9.31 -37.91
C GLU A 865 -26.37 -8.71 -36.52
N LEU A 866 -25.29 -8.33 -35.82
CA LEU A 866 -25.33 -7.35 -34.71
C LEU A 866 -23.93 -6.97 -34.20
N ILE A 867 -22.96 -6.77 -35.10
CA ILE A 867 -21.66 -6.14 -34.76
C ILE A 867 -21.25 -5.16 -35.87
N GLN A 868 -22.04 -4.10 -36.00
CA GLN A 868 -21.56 -2.78 -36.40
C GLN A 868 -22.40 -1.77 -35.61
N GLU A 869 -21.99 -1.47 -34.38
CA GLU A 869 -22.23 -0.17 -33.71
C GLU A 869 -21.43 0.01 -32.42
#